data_AF-A0A640QKR6-F1
#
_entry.id   AF-A0A640QKR6-F1
#
_cell.length_a   1.000
_cell.length_b   1.000
_cell.length_c   1.000
_cell.angle_alpha   90.00
_cell.angle_beta   90.00
_cell.angle_gamma   90.00
#
_symmetry.space_group_name_H-M   'P 1'
#
loop_
_entity.id
_entity.type
_entity.pdbx_description
1 polymer ?
#
loop_
_entity_poly.entity_id
_entity_poly.type
_entity_poly.pdbx_seq_one_letter_code
_entity_poly.pdbx_strand_id
1 'polypeptide(L)'
;MKFVLKYLTALMLVFTGILFSAMTYASQSDKTPNIVVFLIDDLRPDLGVYGHNKVHSPNIDQLASEGVKFTRAYAQQAICGPSRVSIMTGLRPETTGLYTIRRDGRLRPNQPNVMSMPQLFKANGYKTISIGKVYHSTTDDAENWSTHIKKLDNFYAIDGNKEKRFAYEAGEVDDDFYKDGKVASDAIDTLKALKDDKFLMFVGLSKPHLPFNAPKRYWDLYNSNDFAVPSRNKPENMYRLALTNWGELRMYGGIPKEGNVDDELTKKLIHGYYASVSYMDAQVGRVMQALEEMSLRQNTMVVLMSDHGYKLGEYGAWNKHTNMELDTRVPLIISRELSHSARVANRTSSALVENIDIFPTLAEAAGLNMPEVDGKSMLSLIDNPDHSFKPAAYSLFNRGKIMGVTVTDGQWRYTQWRDAATQEIKFTELYDHTDSEIARVNESGQPALQKIEEKLRELLQAKFPLDASSFYQKRIVNNTNIPVTLAADFTDDLSQVGEVYDFFDVAVRTERGSPNSKPATFGRRPKVNSVRMLGGWFNQDLSGDTYLWDGEKYIYNFEAAFAKLDSWLKGDWDIFQIVLDNPPWAFQRGYKFVEEPDGEHYLLKDKVGVYGNGLPPNDATAWNNYIRAFITELVERYGKERVLNWRFRVGSEIDTRPQHWAATREEFFDHYRNTVTAIKTVLPSAKVGAHFREASHKSRYIDYTGNKEDAYAPHFVSWAKENNVPYDFLAISYYPHITHPHEMDMEKVYANQIAPILEHVDYNPEASFEIHEYKFIVKMKRAGFVSVATSHNSAFFAMLAKMMLTHNIKEVFQWGNVQEGSYSPEAMTQLALFSMVGNTLYENTSSVSKTHQGNTVNGIFTKREADEGIDVLTFSFNNENMVNLAPELLQIDVRVDKPTGTRFRYRAAQIDSETNIEQQFFKDFPNATILESNGGWRKADAHSTASIRDALNEVGRDVFRKQKERYGKVTSLKWSDWIERSTQGNDRASIVSIDASIPSFSVQTYQVRWVKE
;
A
#
# COMPACT_ATOMS: atom_id res chain seq x y z
N MET A 1 -68.64 -19.18 -15.53
CA MET A 1 -67.22 -19.03 -15.91
C MET A 1 -66.67 -17.60 -15.81
N LYS A 2 -67.43 -16.54 -16.15
CA LYS A 2 -66.94 -15.14 -16.06
C LYS A 2 -66.89 -14.53 -14.64
N PHE A 3 -67.61 -15.10 -13.66
CA PHE A 3 -67.62 -14.60 -12.28
C PHE A 3 -66.42 -15.10 -11.43
N VAL A 4 -65.96 -16.33 -11.64
CA VAL A 4 -64.84 -16.93 -10.89
C VAL A 4 -63.50 -16.29 -11.28
N LEU A 5 -63.35 -15.86 -12.53
CA LEU A 5 -62.13 -15.24 -13.04
C LEU A 5 -61.87 -13.83 -12.48
N LYS A 6 -62.91 -13.09 -12.12
CA LYS A 6 -62.82 -11.74 -11.52
C LYS A 6 -62.37 -11.76 -10.06
N TYR A 7 -62.77 -12.79 -9.30
CA TYR A 7 -62.33 -12.96 -7.91
C TYR A 7 -60.91 -13.54 -7.81
N LEU A 8 -60.52 -14.42 -8.74
CA LEU A 8 -59.13 -14.91 -8.81
C LEU A 8 -58.14 -13.80 -9.18
N THR A 9 -58.48 -12.88 -10.08
CA THR A 9 -57.63 -11.72 -10.41
C THR A 9 -57.54 -10.71 -9.28
N ALA A 10 -58.63 -10.46 -8.55
CA ALA A 10 -58.61 -9.60 -7.37
C ALA A 10 -57.80 -10.21 -6.20
N LEU A 11 -57.90 -11.53 -5.97
CA LEU A 11 -57.08 -12.22 -4.97
C LEU A 11 -55.60 -12.23 -5.36
N MET A 12 -55.27 -12.41 -6.65
CA MET A 12 -53.88 -12.36 -7.13
C MET A 12 -53.27 -10.96 -7.00
N LEU A 13 -54.06 -9.89 -7.20
CA LEU A 13 -53.62 -8.49 -7.02
C LEU A 13 -53.41 -8.12 -5.54
N VAL A 14 -54.22 -8.66 -4.62
CA VAL A 14 -54.03 -8.47 -3.18
C VAL A 14 -52.84 -9.30 -2.67
N PHE A 15 -52.64 -10.54 -3.18
CA PHE A 15 -51.48 -11.36 -2.82
C PHE A 15 -50.17 -10.81 -3.41
N THR A 16 -50.18 -10.27 -4.63
CA THR A 16 -49.00 -9.59 -5.21
C THR A 16 -48.72 -8.25 -4.53
N GLY A 17 -49.75 -7.51 -4.08
CA GLY A 17 -49.58 -6.30 -3.28
C GLY A 17 -48.99 -6.56 -1.88
N ILE A 18 -49.37 -7.66 -1.23
CA ILE A 18 -48.83 -8.07 0.08
C ILE A 18 -47.41 -8.66 -0.07
N LEU A 19 -47.12 -9.39 -1.15
CA LEU A 19 -45.76 -9.86 -1.47
C LEU A 19 -44.82 -8.71 -1.87
N PHE A 20 -45.30 -7.68 -2.57
CA PHE A 20 -44.51 -6.48 -2.85
C PHE A 20 -44.27 -5.63 -1.59
N SER A 21 -45.26 -5.50 -0.71
CA SER A 21 -45.08 -4.79 0.57
C SER A 21 -44.17 -5.54 1.55
N ALA A 22 -44.16 -6.88 1.52
CA ALA A 22 -43.27 -7.70 2.34
C ALA A 22 -41.85 -7.78 1.78
N MET A 23 -41.67 -7.67 0.45
CA MET A 23 -40.34 -7.58 -0.18
C MET A 23 -39.68 -6.20 -0.03
N THR A 24 -40.44 -5.12 0.15
CA THR A 24 -39.87 -3.80 0.47
C THR A 24 -39.51 -3.61 1.95
N TYR A 25 -40.02 -4.44 2.86
CA TYR A 25 -39.70 -4.36 4.30
C TYR A 25 -38.58 -5.32 4.74
N ALA A 26 -38.02 -6.12 3.84
CA ALA A 26 -36.95 -7.09 4.14
C ALA A 26 -35.58 -6.74 3.53
N SER A 27 -35.34 -5.46 3.21
CA SER A 27 -34.02 -4.93 2.81
C SER A 27 -33.65 -3.67 3.60
N GLN A 28 -33.94 -3.67 4.90
CA GLN A 28 -33.28 -2.74 5.82
C GLN A 28 -32.06 -3.45 6.42
N SER A 29 -31.10 -3.81 5.56
CA SER A 29 -29.72 -3.94 6.03
C SER A 29 -29.31 -2.53 6.46
N ASP A 30 -29.01 -2.32 7.73
CA ASP A 30 -28.49 -1.05 8.23
C ASP A 30 -27.32 -0.60 7.35
N LYS A 31 -27.57 0.34 6.45
CA LYS A 31 -26.52 0.91 5.60
C LYS A 31 -25.57 1.69 6.52
N THR A 32 -24.27 1.40 6.44
CA THR A 32 -23.27 2.15 7.22
C THR A 32 -23.36 3.64 6.86
N PRO A 33 -23.37 4.55 7.85
CA PRO A 33 -23.67 5.95 7.61
C PRO A 33 -22.51 6.67 6.91
N ASN A 34 -22.86 7.74 6.21
CA ASN A 34 -21.95 8.83 5.87
C ASN A 34 -21.64 9.65 7.12
N ILE A 35 -20.52 10.37 7.13
CA ILE A 35 -20.08 11.13 8.31
C ILE A 35 -19.62 12.51 7.90
N VAL A 36 -20.20 13.55 8.52
CA VAL A 36 -19.72 14.94 8.45
C VAL A 36 -19.28 15.38 9.83
N VAL A 37 -18.04 15.87 9.93
CA VAL A 37 -17.45 16.42 11.15
C VAL A 37 -17.13 17.90 10.94
N PHE A 38 -17.87 18.76 11.62
CA PHE A 38 -17.50 20.17 11.80
C PHE A 38 -16.46 20.26 12.90
N LEU A 39 -15.20 20.47 12.52
CA LEU A 39 -14.07 20.62 13.45
C LEU A 39 -13.68 22.10 13.53
N ILE A 40 -14.17 22.76 14.58
CA ILE A 40 -14.03 24.21 14.77
C ILE A 40 -12.74 24.52 15.53
N ASP A 41 -12.05 25.57 15.12
CA ASP A 41 -10.77 26.00 15.71
C ASP A 41 -10.98 27.06 16.80
N ASP A 42 -10.46 26.83 18.01
CA ASP A 42 -10.52 27.76 19.16
C ASP A 42 -11.95 28.05 19.71
N LEU A 43 -12.92 27.16 19.48
CA LEU A 43 -14.29 27.35 19.96
C LEU A 43 -14.48 26.82 21.40
N ARG A 44 -14.83 27.72 22.33
CA ARG A 44 -15.27 27.36 23.70
C ARG A 44 -16.78 27.09 23.74
N PRO A 45 -17.34 26.42 24.77
CA PRO A 45 -18.76 26.08 24.84
C PRO A 45 -19.66 27.29 25.19
N ASP A 46 -19.40 28.46 24.58
CA ASP A 46 -20.21 29.68 24.71
C ASP A 46 -21.16 29.80 23.51
N LEU A 47 -22.17 28.95 23.48
CA LEU A 47 -23.22 28.94 22.46
C LEU A 47 -24.58 29.08 23.13
N GLY A 48 -25.60 29.47 22.36
CA GLY A 48 -26.98 29.58 22.86
C GLY A 48 -27.43 28.29 23.56
N VAL A 49 -27.23 27.14 22.91
CA VAL A 49 -27.55 25.81 23.47
C VAL A 49 -26.72 25.43 24.71
N TYR A 50 -25.57 26.06 24.95
CA TYR A 50 -24.75 25.86 26.15
C TYR A 50 -25.07 26.87 27.28
N GLY A 51 -26.09 27.71 27.10
CA GLY A 51 -26.58 28.64 28.11
C GLY A 51 -26.05 30.08 27.96
N HIS A 52 -25.28 30.36 26.90
CA HIS A 52 -24.79 31.71 26.64
C HIS A 52 -25.77 32.51 25.77
N ASN A 53 -26.92 32.91 26.36
CA ASN A 53 -28.07 33.51 25.67
C ASN A 53 -27.80 34.78 24.84
N LYS A 54 -26.64 35.42 25.02
CA LYS A 54 -26.24 36.59 24.21
C LYS A 54 -25.59 36.22 22.88
N VAL A 55 -25.10 34.99 22.71
CA VAL A 55 -24.44 34.54 21.47
C VAL A 55 -25.50 34.08 20.48
N HIS A 56 -25.42 34.60 19.25
CA HIS A 56 -26.33 34.26 18.18
C HIS A 56 -25.77 33.07 17.36
N SER A 57 -26.22 31.86 17.69
CA SER A 57 -25.80 30.59 17.06
C SER A 57 -26.98 29.68 16.66
N PRO A 58 -27.98 30.16 15.91
CA PRO A 58 -29.21 29.43 15.67
C PRO A 58 -29.04 28.09 14.94
N ASN A 59 -28.03 27.96 14.06
CA ASN A 59 -27.85 26.74 13.27
C ASN A 59 -27.25 25.61 14.12
N ILE A 60 -26.30 25.92 14.98
CA ILE A 60 -25.74 24.96 15.94
C ILE A 60 -26.77 24.62 17.02
N ASP A 61 -27.58 25.59 17.45
CA ASP A 61 -28.69 25.33 18.38
C ASP A 61 -29.72 24.38 17.76
N GLN A 62 -30.02 24.53 16.46
CA GLN A 62 -30.86 23.60 15.71
C GLN A 62 -30.23 22.21 15.60
N LEU A 63 -28.93 22.10 15.25
CA LEU A 63 -28.22 20.82 15.21
C LEU A 63 -28.28 20.09 16.56
N ALA A 64 -28.15 20.82 17.68
CA ALA A 64 -28.28 20.24 19.00
C ALA A 64 -29.70 19.72 19.30
N SER A 65 -30.74 20.39 18.81
CA SER A 65 -32.12 19.91 18.90
C SER A 65 -32.34 18.61 18.13
N GLU A 66 -31.48 18.31 17.17
CA GLU A 66 -31.51 17.08 16.37
C GLU A 66 -30.58 15.99 16.89
N GLY A 67 -29.90 16.17 18.02
CA GLY A 67 -28.92 15.20 18.50
C GLY A 67 -28.75 15.18 20.01
N VAL A 68 -27.57 14.74 20.43
CA VAL A 68 -27.12 14.71 21.82
C VAL A 68 -26.01 15.74 21.99
N LYS A 69 -26.25 16.70 22.89
CA LYS A 69 -25.27 17.70 23.33
C LYS A 69 -24.52 17.17 24.55
N PHE A 70 -23.20 17.21 24.52
CA PHE A 70 -22.35 16.84 25.65
C PHE A 70 -21.90 18.09 26.39
N THR A 71 -22.19 18.17 27.70
CA THR A 71 -21.78 19.32 28.52
C THR A 71 -20.37 19.15 29.09
N ARG A 72 -19.80 17.94 29.09
CA ARG A 72 -18.50 17.66 29.72
C ARG A 72 -17.55 16.94 28.75
N ALA A 73 -17.24 17.62 27.64
CA ALA A 73 -16.29 17.16 26.63
C ALA A 73 -14.93 17.88 26.77
N TYR A 74 -13.83 17.14 26.66
CA TYR A 74 -12.48 17.67 26.94
C TYR A 74 -11.43 17.32 25.88
N ALA A 75 -10.61 18.32 25.52
CA ALA A 75 -9.43 18.18 24.68
C ALA A 75 -8.23 17.65 25.47
N GLN A 76 -7.38 16.84 24.82
CA GLN A 76 -6.22 16.20 25.47
C GLN A 76 -5.06 17.18 25.66
N GLN A 77 -4.97 18.23 24.85
CA GLN A 77 -4.03 19.34 25.03
C GLN A 77 -4.58 20.60 24.37
N ALA A 78 -4.59 21.73 25.08
CA ALA A 78 -5.19 22.98 24.60
C ALA A 78 -4.31 23.78 23.61
N ILE A 79 -3.89 23.13 22.51
CA ILE A 79 -3.21 23.74 21.36
C ILE A 79 -3.46 22.90 20.10
N CYS A 80 -3.68 23.56 18.96
CA CYS A 80 -4.24 22.94 17.76
C CYS A 80 -3.53 21.66 17.29
N GLY A 81 -2.19 21.68 17.17
CA GLY A 81 -1.42 20.57 16.57
C GLY A 81 -1.63 19.23 17.30
N PRO A 82 -1.18 19.13 18.57
CA PRO A 82 -1.39 17.94 19.40
C PRO A 82 -2.85 17.54 19.56
N SER A 83 -3.77 18.48 19.76
CA SER A 83 -5.19 18.14 19.90
C SER A 83 -5.75 17.47 18.64
N ARG A 84 -5.48 18.04 17.46
CA ARG A 84 -5.95 17.51 16.19
C ARG A 84 -5.30 16.19 15.82
N VAL A 85 -4.01 16.01 16.13
CA VAL A 85 -3.35 14.70 16.00
C VAL A 85 -4.02 13.67 16.92
N SER A 86 -4.36 14.07 18.14
CA SER A 86 -5.02 13.19 19.11
C SER A 86 -6.42 12.76 18.63
N ILE A 87 -7.22 13.69 18.11
CA ILE A 87 -8.52 13.41 17.49
C ILE A 87 -8.38 12.40 16.33
N MET A 88 -7.41 12.64 15.44
CA MET A 88 -7.28 11.86 14.21
C MET A 88 -6.68 10.47 14.44
N THR A 89 -5.98 10.24 15.54
CA THR A 89 -5.35 8.95 15.85
C THR A 89 -6.05 8.19 16.96
N GLY A 90 -6.93 8.85 17.74
CA GLY A 90 -7.51 8.27 18.96
C GLY A 90 -6.46 8.02 20.06
N LEU A 91 -5.24 8.52 19.88
CA LEU A 91 -4.11 8.37 20.80
C LEU A 91 -3.83 9.68 21.50
N ARG A 92 -3.37 9.62 22.74
CA ARG A 92 -3.07 10.83 23.53
C ARG A 92 -1.72 11.44 23.15
N PRO A 93 -1.49 12.73 23.44
CA PRO A 93 -0.19 13.37 23.22
C PRO A 93 0.97 12.64 23.92
N GLU A 94 0.76 12.11 25.12
CA GLU A 94 1.78 11.34 25.85
C GLU A 94 2.10 9.98 25.21
N THR A 95 1.11 9.35 24.57
CA THR A 95 1.26 8.10 23.81
C THR A 95 2.08 8.33 22.54
N THR A 96 1.72 9.37 21.76
CA THR A 96 2.40 9.73 20.51
C THR A 96 3.71 10.50 20.73
N GLY A 97 3.91 11.12 21.90
CA GLY A 97 5.05 12.00 22.17
C GLY A 97 5.00 13.35 21.42
N LEU A 98 3.84 13.75 20.89
CA LEU A 98 3.68 14.95 20.05
C LEU A 98 2.97 16.06 20.83
N TYR A 99 3.73 17.06 21.29
CA TYR A 99 3.23 18.10 22.21
C TYR A 99 3.25 19.53 21.67
N THR A 100 3.69 19.74 20.43
CA THR A 100 3.93 21.10 19.88
C THR A 100 3.29 21.29 18.51
N ILE A 101 3.26 22.54 18.03
CA ILE A 101 2.85 22.89 16.66
C ILE A 101 4.02 22.99 15.67
N ARG A 102 5.25 22.68 16.13
CA ARG A 102 6.46 22.74 15.31
C ARG A 102 6.63 21.42 14.53
N ARG A 103 7.75 21.29 13.80
CA ARG A 103 8.03 20.12 12.94
C ARG A 103 8.04 18.80 13.72
N ASP A 104 8.51 18.83 14.97
CA ASP A 104 8.56 17.70 15.90
C ASP A 104 7.19 17.32 16.48
N GLY A 105 6.15 18.14 16.29
CA GLY A 105 4.77 17.83 16.67
C GLY A 105 3.88 17.36 15.51
N ARG A 106 4.44 17.20 14.30
CA ARG A 106 3.71 16.68 13.12
C ARG A 106 3.52 15.17 13.23
N LEU A 107 2.41 14.64 12.73
CA LEU A 107 2.13 13.21 12.79
C LEU A 107 3.11 12.42 11.92
N ARG A 108 3.02 12.56 10.59
CA ARG A 108 3.65 11.60 9.66
C ARG A 108 5.20 11.57 9.74
N PRO A 109 5.91 12.69 9.90
CA PRO A 109 7.37 12.66 10.07
C PRO A 109 7.85 12.00 11.37
N ASN A 110 7.01 11.92 12.40
CA ASN A 110 7.42 11.48 13.74
C ASN A 110 6.73 10.17 14.18
N GLN A 111 5.57 9.84 13.60
CA GLN A 111 4.76 8.65 13.83
C GLN A 111 4.28 8.07 12.49
N PRO A 112 5.18 7.56 11.64
CA PRO A 112 4.84 7.12 10.30
C PRO A 112 3.86 5.93 10.29
N ASN A 113 3.90 5.08 11.33
CA ASN A 113 3.20 3.79 11.37
C ASN A 113 1.84 3.86 12.08
N VAL A 114 1.44 5.01 12.62
CA VAL A 114 0.15 5.13 13.30
C VAL A 114 -0.98 5.09 12.26
N MET A 115 -1.94 4.18 12.43
CA MET A 115 -3.23 4.22 11.75
C MET A 115 -4.01 5.42 12.27
N SER A 116 -4.33 6.32 11.35
CA SER A 116 -5.22 7.44 11.60
C SER A 116 -6.62 7.16 11.08
N MET A 117 -7.58 7.95 11.53
CA MET A 117 -8.98 7.90 11.11
C MET A 117 -9.16 7.99 9.58
N PRO A 118 -8.59 8.98 8.86
CA PRO A 118 -8.70 8.98 7.40
C PRO A 118 -8.06 7.76 6.75
N GLN A 119 -6.95 7.26 7.30
CA GLN A 119 -6.32 6.05 6.77
C GLN A 119 -7.22 4.82 6.92
N LEU A 120 -7.83 4.63 8.11
CA LEU A 120 -8.74 3.52 8.39
C LEU A 120 -9.98 3.58 7.49
N PHE A 121 -10.63 4.73 7.40
CA PHE A 121 -11.84 4.89 6.59
C PHE A 121 -11.55 4.70 5.10
N LYS A 122 -10.45 5.27 4.60
CA LYS A 122 -10.05 5.09 3.20
C LYS A 122 -9.77 3.62 2.86
N ALA A 123 -9.09 2.89 3.76
CA ALA A 123 -8.84 1.46 3.59
C ALA A 123 -10.12 0.62 3.56
N ASN A 124 -11.22 1.12 4.14
CA ASN A 124 -12.53 0.44 4.19
C ASN A 124 -13.55 1.00 3.18
N GLY A 125 -13.05 1.59 2.08
CA GLY A 125 -13.87 1.99 0.94
C GLY A 125 -14.69 3.28 1.13
N TYR A 126 -14.37 4.10 2.14
CA TYR A 126 -14.92 5.45 2.24
C TYR A 126 -14.09 6.44 1.42
N LYS A 127 -14.77 7.39 0.77
CA LYS A 127 -14.14 8.64 0.33
C LYS A 127 -13.80 9.45 1.58
N THR A 128 -12.55 9.87 1.71
CA THR A 128 -12.07 10.65 2.85
C THR A 128 -11.77 12.09 2.43
N ILE A 129 -12.43 13.06 3.06
CA ILE A 129 -12.44 14.45 2.63
C ILE A 129 -11.93 15.32 3.77
N SER A 130 -10.96 16.18 3.47
CA SER A 130 -10.44 17.21 4.37
C SER A 130 -10.57 18.57 3.68
N ILE A 131 -11.38 19.46 4.25
CA ILE A 131 -11.59 20.83 3.75
C ILE A 131 -11.27 21.82 4.87
N GLY A 132 -10.41 22.80 4.58
CA GLY A 132 -10.03 23.82 5.55
C GLY A 132 -8.99 23.34 6.56
N LYS A 133 -9.13 23.75 7.82
CA LYS A 133 -8.19 23.42 8.90
C LYS A 133 -8.64 22.16 9.64
N VAL A 134 -8.20 21.00 9.15
CA VAL A 134 -8.46 19.69 9.77
C VAL A 134 -7.26 19.28 10.63
N TYR A 135 -6.13 18.95 10.00
CA TYR A 135 -4.83 18.92 10.68
C TYR A 135 -4.24 20.33 10.81
N HIS A 136 -3.36 20.53 11.80
CA HIS A 136 -2.57 21.76 11.88
C HIS A 136 -1.57 21.88 10.72
N SER A 137 -0.88 20.78 10.41
CA SER A 137 0.02 20.66 9.26
C SER A 137 -0.72 20.06 8.07
N THR A 138 -0.70 20.76 6.93
CA THR A 138 -1.38 20.29 5.69
C THR A 138 -0.66 19.13 5.00
N THR A 139 0.43 18.63 5.57
CA THR A 139 1.18 17.48 5.05
C THR A 139 0.87 16.19 5.78
N ASP A 140 0.26 16.27 6.97
CA ASP A 140 -0.11 15.06 7.71
C ASP A 140 -1.31 14.41 7.00
N ASP A 141 -1.19 13.12 6.72
CA ASP A 141 -2.20 12.31 6.04
C ASP A 141 -2.58 12.76 4.63
N ALA A 142 -1.75 13.55 3.95
CA ALA A 142 -2.08 14.06 2.62
C ALA A 142 -2.49 12.95 1.63
N GLU A 143 -1.84 11.80 1.71
CA GLU A 143 -2.09 10.59 0.92
C GLU A 143 -3.36 9.83 1.34
N ASN A 144 -3.86 10.05 2.56
CA ASN A 144 -5.03 9.36 3.13
C ASN A 144 -6.33 10.12 2.91
N TRP A 145 -6.27 11.31 2.30
CA TRP A 145 -7.43 12.07 1.84
C TRP A 145 -7.70 11.78 0.36
N SER A 146 -8.91 11.33 0.05
CA SER A 146 -9.40 11.22 -1.33
C SER A 146 -9.60 12.61 -1.96
N THR A 147 -10.00 13.60 -1.16
CA THR A 147 -10.05 15.01 -1.52
C THR A 147 -9.45 15.84 -0.39
N HIS A 148 -8.47 16.70 -0.71
CA HIS A 148 -7.78 17.52 0.28
C HIS A 148 -7.71 18.99 -0.17
N ILE A 149 -8.61 19.80 0.37
CA ILE A 149 -8.65 21.25 0.16
C ILE A 149 -8.02 21.92 1.38
N LYS A 150 -6.79 22.41 1.19
CA LYS A 150 -5.94 22.92 2.28
C LYS A 150 -6.51 24.20 2.90
N LYS A 151 -6.26 24.39 4.20
CA LYS A 151 -6.58 25.65 4.90
C LYS A 151 -5.99 26.86 4.17
N LEU A 152 -6.78 27.94 4.12
CA LEU A 152 -6.37 29.21 3.55
C LEU A 152 -5.64 30.08 4.58
N ASP A 153 -4.75 30.93 4.08
CA ASP A 153 -4.14 32.00 4.87
C ASP A 153 -5.19 33.01 5.36
N ASN A 154 -4.83 33.79 6.38
CA ASN A 154 -5.65 34.93 6.78
C ASN A 154 -5.56 36.04 5.74
N PHE A 155 -6.69 36.65 5.43
CA PHE A 155 -6.74 37.82 4.57
C PHE A 155 -7.73 38.84 5.14
N TYR A 156 -7.57 40.08 4.70
CA TYR A 156 -8.20 41.26 5.30
C TYR A 156 -9.00 42.03 4.25
N ALA A 157 -10.21 42.47 4.61
CA ALA A 157 -11.08 43.27 3.75
C ALA A 157 -10.79 44.77 3.84
N ILE A 158 -10.27 45.24 4.98
CA ILE A 158 -10.00 46.66 5.22
C ILE A 158 -8.54 46.95 4.87
N ASP A 159 -8.33 47.92 3.98
CA ASP A 159 -6.99 48.34 3.54
C ASP A 159 -6.08 48.72 4.73
N GLY A 160 -4.83 48.25 4.72
CA GLY A 160 -3.86 48.50 5.77
C GLY A 160 -3.90 47.52 6.95
N ASN A 161 -4.98 46.75 7.13
CA ASN A 161 -5.08 45.80 8.25
C ASN A 161 -4.14 44.60 8.09
N LYS A 162 -3.89 44.16 6.85
CA LYS A 162 -2.99 43.04 6.55
C LYS A 162 -1.55 43.38 6.91
N GLU A 163 -1.08 44.57 6.52
CA GLU A 163 0.27 45.08 6.76
C GLU A 163 0.53 45.25 8.26
N LYS A 164 -0.48 45.73 9.00
CA LYS A 164 -0.42 45.88 10.46
C LYS A 164 -0.69 44.59 11.22
N ARG A 165 -1.16 43.53 10.54
CA ARG A 165 -1.63 42.26 11.13
C ARG A 165 -2.64 42.53 12.25
N PHE A 166 -3.75 43.18 11.96
CA PHE A 166 -4.77 43.47 12.97
C PHE A 166 -5.37 42.18 13.57
N ALA A 167 -5.70 42.22 14.86
CA ALA A 167 -6.23 41.06 15.59
C ALA A 167 -7.71 40.76 15.26
N TYR A 168 -8.41 41.68 14.61
CA TYR A 168 -9.82 41.58 14.27
C TYR A 168 -10.16 42.57 13.14
N GLU A 169 -11.26 42.32 12.44
CA GLU A 169 -11.90 43.32 11.57
C GLU A 169 -13.36 42.99 11.28
N ALA A 170 -14.11 44.04 10.92
CA ALA A 170 -15.50 43.98 10.47
C ALA A 170 -15.58 44.41 9.00
N GLY A 171 -15.26 43.52 8.07
CA GLY A 171 -15.25 43.82 6.64
C GLY A 171 -16.66 43.92 6.06
N GLU A 172 -16.96 44.95 5.27
CA GLU A 172 -18.21 45.05 4.50
C GLU A 172 -18.13 44.19 3.24
N VAL A 173 -18.28 42.87 3.43
CA VAL A 173 -18.13 41.85 2.39
C VAL A 173 -19.13 40.71 2.63
N ASP A 174 -19.34 39.87 1.62
CA ASP A 174 -20.10 38.63 1.75
C ASP A 174 -19.31 37.54 2.51
N ASP A 175 -20.01 36.49 2.94
CA ASP A 175 -19.42 35.37 3.68
C ASP A 175 -18.23 34.74 2.96
N ASP A 176 -18.38 34.47 1.66
CA ASP A 176 -17.39 33.81 0.83
C ASP A 176 -16.15 34.68 0.55
N PHE A 177 -16.13 35.93 1.01
CA PHE A 177 -14.88 36.67 1.06
C PHE A 177 -13.94 35.93 2.01
N TYR A 178 -14.34 35.73 3.28
CA TYR A 178 -13.57 35.08 4.33
C TYR A 178 -13.50 33.56 4.19
N LYS A 179 -12.47 32.97 4.80
CA LYS A 179 -12.08 31.58 4.55
C LYS A 179 -13.15 30.56 4.86
N ASP A 180 -13.93 30.76 5.91
CA ASP A 180 -14.92 29.78 6.35
C ASP A 180 -16.15 29.72 5.41
N GLY A 181 -16.52 30.82 4.75
CA GLY A 181 -17.52 30.84 3.69
C GLY A 181 -17.06 30.07 2.46
N LYS A 182 -15.79 30.27 2.06
CA LYS A 182 -15.16 29.44 1.01
C LYS A 182 -15.13 27.96 1.38
N VAL A 183 -14.76 27.62 2.61
CA VAL A 183 -14.77 26.23 3.12
C VAL A 183 -16.18 25.63 3.07
N ALA A 184 -17.22 26.39 3.40
CA ALA A 184 -18.60 25.92 3.27
C ALA A 184 -18.99 25.70 1.80
N SER A 185 -18.64 26.62 0.90
CA SER A 185 -18.87 26.45 -0.54
C SER A 185 -18.15 25.20 -1.09
N ASP A 186 -16.87 25.02 -0.74
CA ASP A 186 -16.08 23.83 -1.10
C ASP A 186 -16.71 22.53 -0.56
N ALA A 187 -17.23 22.55 0.67
CA ALA A 187 -17.92 21.41 1.25
C ALA A 187 -19.22 21.08 0.51
N ILE A 188 -20.04 22.09 0.19
CA ILE A 188 -21.28 21.92 -0.56
C ILE A 188 -21.01 21.35 -1.96
N ASP A 189 -19.99 21.86 -2.66
CA ASP A 189 -19.63 21.36 -3.99
C ASP A 189 -19.07 19.94 -3.94
N THR A 190 -18.30 19.62 -2.90
CA THR A 190 -17.81 18.25 -2.67
C THR A 190 -18.95 17.29 -2.34
N LEU A 191 -19.95 17.70 -1.53
CA LEU A 191 -21.13 16.89 -1.24
C LEU A 191 -21.92 16.56 -2.51
N LYS A 192 -22.08 17.51 -3.45
CA LYS A 192 -22.72 17.26 -4.75
C LYS A 192 -22.02 16.15 -5.54
N ALA A 193 -20.69 16.12 -5.49
CA ALA A 193 -19.88 15.14 -6.21
C ALA A 193 -19.92 13.73 -5.57
N LEU A 194 -20.25 13.64 -4.28
CA LEU A 194 -20.17 12.41 -3.48
C LEU A 194 -21.52 11.77 -3.17
N LYS A 195 -22.62 12.28 -3.73
CA LYS A 195 -23.99 11.89 -3.32
C LYS A 195 -24.26 10.38 -3.33
N ASP A 196 -23.56 9.63 -4.19
CA ASP A 196 -23.72 8.18 -4.38
C ASP A 196 -22.59 7.35 -3.72
N ASP A 197 -21.59 8.02 -3.13
CA ASP A 197 -20.44 7.40 -2.45
C ASP A 197 -20.63 7.34 -0.93
N LYS A 198 -19.96 6.39 -0.27
CA LYS A 198 -19.75 6.43 1.19
C LYS A 198 -18.65 7.44 1.51
N PHE A 199 -18.87 8.36 2.45
CA PHE A 199 -17.86 9.38 2.78
C PHE A 199 -17.69 9.69 4.27
N LEU A 200 -16.45 10.06 4.61
CA LEU A 200 -16.05 10.71 5.86
C LEU A 200 -15.51 12.09 5.48
N MET A 201 -16.21 13.15 5.90
CA MET A 201 -15.88 14.53 5.55
C MET A 201 -15.62 15.36 6.80
N PHE A 202 -14.41 15.94 6.87
CA PHE A 202 -14.09 16.98 7.84
C PHE A 202 -14.22 18.37 7.21
N VAL A 203 -15.09 19.18 7.79
CA VAL A 203 -15.27 20.60 7.49
C VAL A 203 -14.57 21.40 8.59
N GLY A 204 -13.30 21.74 8.33
CA GLY A 204 -12.41 22.40 9.28
C GLY A 204 -12.54 23.93 9.25
N LEU A 205 -13.51 24.46 9.98
CA LEU A 205 -13.75 25.92 10.08
C LEU A 205 -12.73 26.57 11.02
N SER A 206 -12.11 27.66 10.56
CA SER A 206 -11.00 28.31 11.24
C SER A 206 -11.41 29.37 12.25
N LYS A 207 -12.61 29.93 12.16
CA LYS A 207 -13.13 30.86 13.18
C LYS A 207 -13.69 30.04 14.35
N PRO A 208 -13.57 30.52 15.59
CA PRO A 208 -13.15 31.88 15.97
C PRO A 208 -11.65 32.08 16.22
N HIS A 209 -10.72 31.21 15.81
CA HIS A 209 -9.27 31.46 15.96
C HIS A 209 -8.84 32.83 15.41
N LEU A 210 -7.87 33.49 16.04
CA LEU A 210 -7.33 34.78 15.60
C LEU A 210 -6.81 34.77 14.14
N PRO A 211 -6.87 35.91 13.43
CA PRO A 211 -7.54 37.15 13.81
C PRO A 211 -9.07 36.98 13.69
N PHE A 212 -9.81 37.69 14.53
CA PHE A 212 -11.28 37.71 14.55
C PHE A 212 -11.83 38.53 13.37
N ASN A 213 -11.63 38.01 12.16
CA ASN A 213 -12.10 38.62 10.92
C ASN A 213 -13.42 37.95 10.53
N ALA A 214 -14.48 38.75 10.45
CA ALA A 214 -15.81 38.30 10.06
C ALA A 214 -16.54 39.43 9.31
N PRO A 215 -17.51 39.09 8.42
CA PRO A 215 -18.33 40.09 7.75
C PRO A 215 -19.05 41.00 8.75
N LYS A 216 -19.15 42.29 8.41
CA LYS A 216 -19.72 43.35 9.27
C LYS A 216 -21.13 42.99 9.76
N ARG A 217 -21.94 42.34 8.94
CA ARG A 217 -23.30 41.90 9.33
C ARG A 217 -23.36 41.04 10.59
N TYR A 218 -22.30 40.27 10.91
CA TYR A 218 -22.24 39.48 12.13
C TYR A 218 -21.73 40.27 13.33
N TRP A 219 -20.93 41.30 13.09
CA TRP A 219 -20.60 42.27 14.14
C TRP A 219 -21.84 43.05 14.55
N ASP A 220 -22.67 43.43 13.59
CA ASP A 220 -23.89 44.22 13.81
C ASP A 220 -24.98 43.46 14.60
N LEU A 221 -24.84 42.14 14.79
CA LEU A 221 -25.70 41.33 15.68
C LEU A 221 -25.50 41.68 17.17
N TYR A 222 -24.39 42.34 17.50
CA TYR A 222 -23.97 42.58 18.87
C TYR A 222 -23.70 44.05 19.12
N ASN A 223 -24.10 44.54 20.29
CA ASN A 223 -23.62 45.79 20.82
C ASN A 223 -22.41 45.55 21.72
N SER A 224 -21.26 46.15 21.40
CA SER A 224 -20.02 45.95 22.16
C SER A 224 -20.15 46.34 23.64
N ASN A 225 -21.08 47.23 23.98
CA ASN A 225 -21.33 47.67 25.35
C ASN A 225 -22.03 46.60 26.20
N ASP A 226 -22.63 45.59 25.58
CA ASP A 226 -23.33 44.51 26.31
C ASP A 226 -22.37 43.44 26.85
N PHE A 227 -21.09 43.47 26.43
CA PHE A 227 -20.06 42.57 26.92
C PHE A 227 -19.46 43.07 28.23
N ALA A 228 -19.47 42.20 29.24
CA ALA A 228 -18.76 42.43 30.48
C ALA A 228 -17.26 42.20 30.29
N VAL A 229 -16.43 43.00 30.94
CA VAL A 229 -14.99 42.77 31.02
C VAL A 229 -14.75 41.68 32.07
N PRO A 230 -14.16 40.52 31.71
CA PRO A 230 -13.90 39.47 32.69
C PRO A 230 -12.92 39.89 33.78
N SER A 231 -12.96 39.21 34.92
CA SER A 231 -12.02 39.47 36.01
C SER A 231 -10.58 39.25 35.56
N ARG A 232 -9.72 40.22 35.87
CA ARG A 232 -8.27 40.15 35.62
C ARG A 232 -7.49 39.47 36.75
N ASN A 233 -8.18 38.99 37.78
CA ASN A 233 -7.54 38.29 38.89
C ASN A 233 -7.12 36.89 38.45
N LYS A 234 -5.86 36.57 38.69
CA LYS A 234 -5.33 35.21 38.53
C LYS A 234 -5.73 34.38 39.74
N PRO A 235 -5.83 33.04 39.63
CA PRO A 235 -6.11 32.21 40.78
C PRO A 235 -5.05 32.39 41.87
N GLU A 236 -5.47 32.57 43.11
CA GLU A 236 -4.57 32.65 44.26
C GLU A 236 -3.74 31.37 44.36
N ASN A 237 -2.44 31.48 44.63
CA ASN A 237 -1.50 30.36 44.75
C ASN A 237 -1.44 29.42 43.51
N MET A 238 -1.77 29.92 42.32
CA MET A 238 -1.57 29.15 41.07
C MET A 238 -0.08 28.87 40.82
N TYR A 239 0.21 27.83 40.04
CA TYR A 239 1.57 27.60 39.57
C TYR A 239 2.01 28.74 38.64
N ARG A 240 3.26 29.19 38.79
CA ARG A 240 3.82 30.32 38.02
C ARG A 240 3.78 30.14 36.49
N LEU A 241 3.64 28.92 35.97
CA LEU A 241 3.52 28.61 34.53
C LEU A 241 2.12 28.12 34.12
N ALA A 242 1.13 28.15 35.02
CA ALA A 242 -0.21 27.69 34.72
C ALA A 242 -0.83 28.51 33.57
N LEU A 243 -0.73 29.84 33.65
CA LEU A 243 -1.11 30.77 32.59
C LEU A 243 0.09 31.17 31.72
N THR A 244 -0.16 31.49 30.44
CA THR A 244 0.85 32.06 29.54
C THR A 244 0.75 33.58 29.48
N ASN A 245 1.75 34.22 28.88
CA ASN A 245 1.71 35.64 28.54
C ASN A 245 1.00 35.92 27.20
N TRP A 246 0.23 34.94 26.69
CA TRP A 246 -0.64 35.07 25.51
C TRP A 246 0.07 35.66 24.29
N GLY A 247 1.29 35.16 24.04
CA GLY A 247 2.17 35.64 22.98
C GLY A 247 1.55 35.62 21.58
N GLU A 248 0.63 34.67 21.32
CA GLU A 248 -0.12 34.61 20.07
C GLU A 248 -0.87 35.91 19.77
N LEU A 249 -1.73 36.37 20.69
CA LEU A 249 -2.48 37.63 20.51
C LEU A 249 -1.52 38.82 20.42
N ARG A 250 -0.43 38.83 21.19
CA ARG A 250 0.57 39.91 21.17
C ARG A 250 1.35 40.01 19.86
N MET A 251 1.28 39.03 18.97
CA MET A 251 1.87 39.15 17.62
C MET A 251 1.07 40.07 16.70
N TYR A 252 -0.20 40.35 17.00
CA TYR A 252 -1.05 41.20 16.20
C TYR A 252 -0.80 42.70 16.48
N GLY A 253 -1.07 43.54 15.48
CA GLY A 253 -1.07 44.99 15.58
C GLY A 253 -2.23 45.51 16.45
N GLY A 254 -2.02 46.64 17.11
CA GLY A 254 -2.99 47.22 18.04
C GLY A 254 -3.09 46.51 19.39
N ILE A 255 -2.37 45.40 19.59
CA ILE A 255 -2.30 44.70 20.87
C ILE A 255 -1.06 45.16 21.67
N PRO A 256 -1.20 45.51 22.96
CA PRO A 256 -0.08 45.88 23.81
C PRO A 256 0.92 44.72 23.95
N LYS A 257 2.22 45.03 23.91
CA LYS A 257 3.28 44.02 23.98
C LYS A 257 3.55 43.52 25.40
N GLU A 258 3.15 44.29 26.40
CA GLU A 258 3.22 43.92 27.83
C GLU A 258 1.93 44.38 28.55
N GLY A 259 1.74 43.95 29.79
CA GLY A 259 0.55 44.33 30.58
C GLY A 259 -0.77 43.76 30.05
N ASN A 260 -1.87 44.22 30.64
CA ASN A 260 -3.23 43.84 30.27
C ASN A 260 -3.73 44.69 29.08
N VAL A 261 -4.68 44.15 28.32
CA VAL A 261 -5.51 44.97 27.42
C VAL A 261 -6.49 45.82 28.24
N ASP A 262 -6.76 47.05 27.81
CA ASP A 262 -7.75 47.92 28.45
C ASP A 262 -9.19 47.42 28.22
N ASP A 263 -10.16 48.04 28.91
CA ASP A 263 -11.56 47.61 28.91
C ASP A 263 -12.21 47.73 27.52
N GLU A 264 -11.92 48.79 26.79
CA GLU A 264 -12.47 49.04 25.45
C GLU A 264 -11.95 48.00 24.45
N LEU A 265 -10.64 47.75 24.44
CA LEU A 265 -10.04 46.71 23.61
C LEU A 265 -10.51 45.31 24.03
N THR A 266 -10.70 45.05 25.32
CA THR A 266 -11.26 43.78 25.81
C THR A 266 -12.63 43.52 25.22
N LYS A 267 -13.55 44.48 25.35
CA LYS A 267 -14.90 44.38 24.79
C LYS A 267 -14.85 44.23 23.26
N LYS A 268 -13.95 44.94 22.59
CA LYS A 268 -13.80 44.85 21.13
C LYS A 268 -13.31 43.46 20.67
N LEU A 269 -12.38 42.86 21.39
CA LEU A 269 -11.89 41.51 21.12
C LEU A 269 -12.97 40.45 21.39
N ILE A 270 -13.72 40.57 22.49
CA ILE A 270 -14.88 39.71 22.80
C ILE A 270 -15.94 39.83 21.69
N HIS A 271 -16.25 41.06 21.26
CA HIS A 271 -17.17 41.33 20.16
C HIS A 271 -16.71 40.66 18.87
N GLY A 272 -15.42 40.77 18.52
CA GLY A 272 -14.86 40.10 17.36
C GLY A 272 -14.94 38.57 17.44
N TYR A 273 -14.66 38.00 18.61
CA TYR A 273 -14.79 36.56 18.83
C TYR A 273 -16.23 36.09 18.57
N TYR A 274 -17.22 36.73 19.19
CA TYR A 274 -18.63 36.32 19.02
C TYR A 274 -19.19 36.63 17.63
N ALA A 275 -18.76 37.71 16.97
CA ALA A 275 -19.06 37.95 15.56
C ALA A 275 -18.50 36.81 14.68
N SER A 276 -17.29 36.34 14.98
CA SER A 276 -16.66 35.20 14.29
C SER A 276 -17.40 33.89 14.56
N VAL A 277 -17.94 33.69 15.78
CA VAL A 277 -18.79 32.54 16.13
C VAL A 277 -20.09 32.56 15.33
N SER A 278 -20.81 33.68 15.26
CA SER A 278 -22.04 33.77 14.45
C SER A 278 -21.81 33.60 12.96
N TYR A 279 -20.69 34.12 12.46
CA TYR A 279 -20.29 33.91 11.08
C TYR A 279 -20.04 32.42 10.79
N MET A 280 -19.29 31.74 11.65
CA MET A 280 -19.03 30.30 11.57
C MET A 280 -20.32 29.48 11.68
N ASP A 281 -21.22 29.83 12.59
CA ASP A 281 -22.54 29.20 12.76
C ASP A 281 -23.36 29.24 11.46
N ALA A 282 -23.38 30.40 10.79
CA ALA A 282 -24.06 30.52 9.49
C ALA A 282 -23.46 29.58 8.42
N GLN A 283 -22.15 29.32 8.48
CA GLN A 283 -21.47 28.40 7.56
C GLN A 283 -21.83 26.94 7.85
N VAL A 284 -21.97 26.57 9.13
CA VAL A 284 -22.53 25.27 9.54
C VAL A 284 -23.95 25.12 8.97
N GLY A 285 -24.78 26.15 9.11
CA GLY A 285 -26.14 26.19 8.55
C GLY A 285 -26.18 25.92 7.05
N ARG A 286 -25.31 26.57 6.26
CA ARG A 286 -25.24 26.38 4.81
C ARG A 286 -24.93 24.92 4.42
N VAL A 287 -23.97 24.28 5.10
CA VAL A 287 -23.62 22.88 4.82
C VAL A 287 -24.73 21.94 5.27
N MET A 288 -25.35 22.19 6.42
CA MET A 288 -26.51 21.41 6.89
C MET A 288 -27.69 21.52 5.93
N GLN A 289 -28.00 22.72 5.44
CA GLN A 289 -29.05 22.93 4.44
C GLN A 289 -28.77 22.12 3.16
N ALA A 290 -27.52 22.10 2.68
CA ALA A 290 -27.15 21.31 1.52
C ALA A 290 -27.34 19.79 1.74
N LEU A 291 -27.03 19.28 2.94
CA LEU A 291 -27.29 17.87 3.28
C LEU A 291 -28.79 17.53 3.23
N GLU A 292 -29.66 18.44 3.66
CA GLU A 292 -31.12 18.28 3.60
C GLU A 292 -31.63 18.34 2.17
N GLU A 293 -31.24 19.37 1.40
CA GLU A 293 -31.65 19.57 0.01
C GLU A 293 -31.25 18.39 -0.89
N MET A 294 -30.11 17.75 -0.60
CA MET A 294 -29.64 16.56 -1.32
C MET A 294 -30.14 15.24 -0.73
N SER A 295 -30.99 15.28 0.31
CA SER A 295 -31.47 14.11 1.06
C SER A 295 -30.36 13.23 1.66
N LEU A 296 -29.14 13.76 1.78
CA LEU A 296 -27.99 13.08 2.41
C LEU A 296 -28.15 13.00 3.92
N ARG A 297 -28.88 13.93 4.53
CA ARG A 297 -29.13 13.91 5.98
C ARG A 297 -29.74 12.60 6.48
N GLN A 298 -30.51 11.91 5.64
CA GLN A 298 -31.13 10.62 5.96
C GLN A 298 -30.11 9.56 6.39
N ASN A 299 -28.95 9.51 5.74
CA ASN A 299 -27.91 8.50 6.00
C ASN A 299 -26.60 9.10 6.58
N THR A 300 -26.61 10.36 6.99
CA THR A 300 -25.39 11.06 7.43
C THR A 300 -25.42 11.33 8.93
N MET A 301 -24.44 10.82 9.66
CA MET A 301 -24.13 11.25 11.02
C MET A 301 -23.38 12.59 10.98
N VAL A 302 -23.81 13.53 11.81
CA VAL A 302 -23.19 14.86 11.93
C VAL A 302 -22.58 15.03 13.31
N VAL A 303 -21.30 15.40 13.35
CA VAL A 303 -20.57 15.75 14.56
C VAL A 303 -20.15 17.20 14.48
N LEU A 304 -20.40 17.96 15.54
CA LEU A 304 -19.80 19.28 15.75
C LEU A 304 -18.92 19.23 16.98
N MET A 305 -17.66 19.62 16.82
CA MET A 305 -16.68 19.63 17.91
C MET A 305 -15.66 20.76 17.75
N SER A 306 -14.96 21.07 18.84
CA SER A 306 -13.81 21.98 18.84
C SER A 306 -12.51 21.25 19.14
N ASP A 307 -11.38 21.75 18.63
CA ASP A 307 -10.07 21.21 18.99
C ASP A 307 -9.64 21.57 20.41
N HIS A 308 -10.03 22.73 20.93
CA HIS A 308 -9.86 23.13 22.33
C HIS A 308 -10.70 24.37 22.67
N GLY A 309 -10.74 24.74 23.96
CA GLY A 309 -11.41 25.95 24.44
C GLY A 309 -10.57 27.23 24.24
N TYR A 310 -10.96 28.32 24.92
CA TYR A 310 -10.34 29.64 24.74
C TYR A 310 -10.64 30.61 25.90
N LYS A 311 -9.72 31.54 26.17
CA LYS A 311 -9.87 32.67 27.11
C LYS A 311 -10.07 34.00 26.37
N LEU A 312 -11.07 34.76 26.79
CA LEU A 312 -11.46 36.08 26.27
C LEU A 312 -11.23 37.21 27.28
N GLY A 313 -10.19 37.10 28.11
CA GLY A 313 -9.82 38.07 29.13
C GLY A 313 -9.91 37.54 30.56
N GLU A 314 -10.48 36.35 30.77
CA GLU A 314 -10.47 35.69 32.07
C GLU A 314 -9.04 35.52 32.58
N TYR A 315 -8.83 35.76 33.88
CA TYR A 315 -7.52 35.81 34.54
C TYR A 315 -6.60 36.93 34.03
N GLY A 316 -7.12 37.89 33.26
CA GLY A 316 -6.31 38.87 32.52
C GLY A 316 -5.51 38.22 31.40
N ALA A 317 -5.94 37.04 30.92
CA ALA A 317 -5.26 36.24 29.92
C ALA A 317 -6.12 36.03 28.68
N TRP A 318 -5.45 35.68 27.58
CA TRP A 318 -6.07 35.45 26.28
C TRP A 318 -5.58 34.13 25.67
N ASN A 319 -6.21 33.72 24.57
CA ASN A 319 -5.86 32.52 23.82
C ASN A 319 -6.15 31.24 24.60
N LYS A 320 -5.39 30.19 24.29
CA LYS A 320 -5.42 28.85 24.87
C LYS A 320 -4.13 28.60 25.67
N HIS A 321 -3.54 27.42 25.50
CA HIS A 321 -2.21 27.06 25.97
C HIS A 321 -2.07 26.73 27.46
N THR A 322 -3.13 26.30 28.14
CA THR A 322 -3.08 25.95 29.57
C THR A 322 -3.85 24.67 29.88
N ASN A 323 -3.77 24.21 31.14
CA ASN A 323 -4.59 23.12 31.68
C ASN A 323 -5.85 23.64 32.40
N MET A 324 -6.19 24.93 32.26
CA MET A 324 -7.39 25.49 32.88
C MET A 324 -8.66 24.92 32.22
N GLU A 325 -9.77 24.89 32.98
CA GLU A 325 -11.06 24.38 32.51
C GLU A 325 -11.49 25.03 31.18
N LEU A 326 -11.44 26.37 31.12
CA LEU A 326 -11.77 27.17 29.92
C LEU A 326 -11.03 26.78 28.63
N ASP A 327 -9.81 26.26 28.76
CA ASP A 327 -8.97 25.91 27.61
C ASP A 327 -9.15 24.45 27.19
N THR A 328 -9.59 23.59 28.10
CA THR A 328 -9.66 22.15 27.86
C THR A 328 -11.09 21.68 27.59
N ARG A 329 -12.12 22.33 28.14
CA ARG A 329 -13.52 22.03 27.88
C ARG A 329 -13.93 22.55 26.49
N VAL A 330 -14.65 21.72 25.73
CA VAL A 330 -15.08 22.01 24.35
C VAL A 330 -16.57 21.75 24.14
N PRO A 331 -17.22 22.42 23.18
CA PRO A 331 -18.53 22.00 22.71
C PRO A 331 -18.42 20.69 21.92
N LEU A 332 -19.39 19.81 22.11
CA LEU A 332 -19.55 18.56 21.36
C LEU A 332 -21.04 18.26 21.20
N ILE A 333 -21.47 18.13 19.94
CA ILE A 333 -22.82 17.70 19.57
C ILE A 333 -22.69 16.57 18.56
N ILE A 334 -23.43 15.47 18.79
CA ILE A 334 -23.49 14.34 17.85
C ILE A 334 -24.95 14.09 17.49
N SER A 335 -25.26 14.14 16.20
CA SER A 335 -26.58 13.88 15.66
C SER A 335 -26.51 12.70 14.71
N ARG A 336 -27.16 11.59 15.07
CA ARG A 336 -27.27 10.39 14.22
C ARG A 336 -28.01 10.71 12.92
N GLU A 337 -27.75 9.91 11.91
CA GLU A 337 -28.51 9.82 10.66
C GLU A 337 -30.02 9.67 10.93
N LEU A 338 -30.87 10.38 10.16
CA LEU A 338 -32.31 10.40 10.44
C LEU A 338 -32.97 9.02 10.27
N SER A 339 -32.38 8.15 9.46
CA SER A 339 -32.86 6.78 9.26
C SER A 339 -32.55 5.84 10.43
N HIS A 340 -31.73 6.25 11.40
CA HIS A 340 -31.37 5.37 12.52
C HIS A 340 -32.54 5.19 13.49
N SER A 341 -32.98 3.93 13.65
CA SER A 341 -34.18 3.58 14.42
C SER A 341 -34.09 3.92 15.92
N ALA A 342 -32.90 3.86 16.51
CA ALA A 342 -32.66 4.19 17.92
C ALA A 342 -32.18 5.64 18.14
N ARG A 343 -32.30 6.52 17.13
CA ARG A 343 -31.81 7.90 17.21
C ARG A 343 -32.43 8.65 18.39
N VAL A 344 -31.57 9.22 19.22
CA VAL A 344 -31.93 10.19 20.27
C VAL A 344 -31.69 11.62 19.77
N ALA A 345 -32.64 12.51 20.05
CA ALA A 345 -32.57 13.92 19.68
C ALA A 345 -33.05 14.82 20.82
N ASN A 346 -32.59 16.08 20.81
CA ASN A 346 -32.89 17.09 21.84
C ASN A 346 -32.58 16.60 23.27
N ARG A 347 -31.45 15.92 23.44
CA ARG A 347 -31.00 15.43 24.75
C ARG A 347 -29.63 15.99 25.09
N THR A 348 -29.36 16.04 26.39
CA THR A 348 -28.07 16.46 26.94
C THR A 348 -27.47 15.30 27.71
N SER A 349 -26.19 15.03 27.50
CA SER A 349 -25.41 14.15 28.36
C SER A 349 -24.42 14.96 29.19
N SER A 350 -24.35 14.65 30.49
CA SER A 350 -23.33 15.16 31.41
C SER A 350 -22.21 14.15 31.65
N ALA A 351 -22.14 13.07 30.87
CA ALA A 351 -21.04 12.11 30.94
C ALA A 351 -19.71 12.80 30.57
N LEU A 352 -18.63 12.41 31.25
CA LEU A 352 -17.28 12.86 30.94
C LEU A 352 -16.80 12.19 29.66
N VAL A 353 -16.59 12.97 28.61
CA VAL A 353 -16.12 12.49 27.32
C VAL A 353 -14.88 13.27 26.87
N GLU A 354 -14.12 12.68 25.97
CA GLU A 354 -12.85 13.22 25.52
C GLU A 354 -12.81 13.28 23.99
N ASN A 355 -12.10 14.25 23.41
CA ASN A 355 -11.99 14.37 21.95
C ASN A 355 -11.40 13.11 21.27
N ILE A 356 -10.53 12.36 21.94
CA ILE A 356 -10.02 11.05 21.49
C ILE A 356 -11.11 9.97 21.34
N ASP A 357 -12.26 10.15 21.96
CA ASP A 357 -13.38 9.19 21.88
C ASP A 357 -14.10 9.26 20.54
N ILE A 358 -13.89 10.32 19.75
CA ILE A 358 -14.54 10.51 18.44
C ILE A 358 -14.10 9.43 17.46
N PHE A 359 -12.81 9.12 17.37
CA PHE A 359 -12.32 8.11 16.44
C PHE A 359 -12.99 6.73 16.64
N PRO A 360 -12.93 6.10 17.83
CA PRO A 360 -13.62 4.83 18.05
C PRO A 360 -15.12 4.92 17.85
N THR A 361 -15.75 6.06 18.17
CA THR A 361 -17.20 6.25 17.97
C THR A 361 -17.59 6.22 16.51
N LEU A 362 -16.88 6.96 15.66
CA LEU A 362 -17.19 7.06 14.24
C LEU A 362 -16.91 5.73 13.53
N ALA A 363 -15.82 5.07 13.87
CA ALA A 363 -15.47 3.78 13.29
C ALA A 363 -16.44 2.67 13.72
N GLU A 364 -16.87 2.62 15.00
CA GLU A 364 -17.91 1.68 15.44
C GLU A 364 -19.24 1.95 14.73
N ALA A 365 -19.66 3.21 14.61
CA ALA A 365 -20.88 3.56 13.88
C ALA A 365 -20.82 3.16 12.39
N ALA A 366 -19.62 3.14 11.81
CA ALA A 366 -19.37 2.69 10.44
C ALA A 366 -19.11 1.17 10.32
N GLY A 367 -19.15 0.41 11.42
CA GLY A 367 -18.91 -1.03 11.42
C GLY A 367 -17.46 -1.44 11.12
N LEU A 368 -16.48 -0.58 11.43
CA LEU A 368 -15.07 -0.79 11.11
C LEU A 368 -14.31 -1.47 12.27
N ASN A 369 -13.35 -2.32 11.92
CA ASN A 369 -12.43 -2.91 12.90
C ASN A 369 -11.46 -1.85 13.45
N MET A 370 -11.47 -1.68 14.76
CA MET A 370 -10.69 -0.62 15.41
C MET A 370 -9.22 -0.97 15.60
N PRO A 371 -8.28 -0.06 15.27
CA PRO A 371 -6.91 -0.15 15.77
C PRO A 371 -6.87 0.04 17.30
N GLU A 372 -5.71 -0.23 17.91
CA GLU A 372 -5.51 0.07 19.33
C GLU A 372 -5.53 1.61 19.55
N VAL A 373 -6.44 2.08 20.40
CA VAL A 373 -6.61 3.52 20.68
C VAL A 373 -6.75 3.76 22.17
N ASP A 374 -6.45 4.99 22.61
CA ASP A 374 -6.62 5.42 24.00
C ASP A 374 -8.07 5.85 24.31
N GLY A 375 -8.86 6.14 23.27
CA GLY A 375 -10.26 6.56 23.36
C GLY A 375 -11.22 5.38 23.56
N LYS A 376 -12.45 5.70 23.96
CA LYS A 376 -13.56 4.73 24.09
C LYS A 376 -14.74 5.22 23.26
N SER A 377 -15.41 4.34 22.53
CA SER A 377 -16.58 4.74 21.76
C SER A 377 -17.72 5.23 22.65
N MET A 378 -18.37 6.32 22.20
CA MET A 378 -19.53 6.95 22.82
C MET A 378 -20.85 6.50 22.19
N LEU A 379 -20.88 5.51 21.31
CA LEU A 379 -22.12 5.12 20.62
C LEU A 379 -23.24 4.76 21.62
N SER A 380 -22.89 4.03 22.68
CA SER A 380 -23.80 3.75 23.82
C SER A 380 -24.33 5.02 24.53
N LEU A 381 -23.56 6.10 24.59
CA LEU A 381 -24.00 7.38 25.16
C LEU A 381 -24.88 8.19 24.20
N ILE A 382 -24.63 8.07 22.90
CA ILE A 382 -25.44 8.74 21.87
C ILE A 382 -26.84 8.14 21.85
N ASP A 383 -26.95 6.82 22.00
CA ASP A 383 -28.23 6.11 22.04
C ASP A 383 -28.89 6.14 23.44
N ASN A 384 -28.10 6.38 24.50
CA ASN A 384 -28.59 6.60 25.86
C ASN A 384 -27.77 7.67 26.62
N PRO A 385 -28.17 8.95 26.57
CA PRO A 385 -27.42 10.07 27.15
C PRO A 385 -27.20 10.05 28.67
N ASP A 386 -28.00 9.26 29.39
CA ASP A 386 -27.94 9.13 30.85
C ASP A 386 -27.00 8.00 31.32
N HIS A 387 -26.40 7.26 30.38
CA HIS A 387 -25.50 6.15 30.70
C HIS A 387 -24.20 6.61 31.36
N SER A 388 -23.70 5.83 32.32
CA SER A 388 -22.39 6.09 32.94
C SER A 388 -21.26 5.70 31.97
N PHE A 389 -20.20 6.50 31.90
CA PHE A 389 -19.16 6.30 30.88
C PHE A 389 -17.73 6.26 31.42
N LYS A 390 -17.18 7.41 31.80
CA LYS A 390 -15.84 7.56 32.36
C LYS A 390 -15.90 8.28 33.71
N PRO A 391 -15.06 7.90 34.68
CA PRO A 391 -15.00 8.58 35.97
C PRO A 391 -14.22 9.90 35.92
N ALA A 392 -13.42 10.12 34.87
CA ALA A 392 -12.53 11.26 34.72
C ALA A 392 -12.19 11.55 33.26
N ALA A 393 -11.79 12.80 32.97
CA ALA A 393 -11.19 13.22 31.71
C ALA A 393 -9.80 13.83 31.96
N TYR A 394 -8.87 13.68 31.01
CA TYR A 394 -7.47 14.00 31.20
C TYR A 394 -6.93 14.91 30.09
N SER A 395 -6.06 15.84 30.48
CA SER A 395 -5.32 16.70 29.57
C SER A 395 -3.88 16.85 30.04
N LEU A 396 -3.03 17.40 29.17
CA LEU A 396 -1.69 17.83 29.54
C LEU A 396 -1.28 19.11 28.83
N PHE A 397 -0.21 19.74 29.33
CA PHE A 397 0.43 20.85 28.63
C PHE A 397 1.92 20.95 28.98
N ASN A 398 2.76 21.02 27.95
CA ASN A 398 4.21 21.13 28.12
C ASN A 398 4.71 22.57 28.35
N ARG A 399 5.70 22.73 29.23
CA ARG A 399 6.36 23.98 29.61
C ARG A 399 7.87 23.80 29.64
N GLY A 400 8.45 23.48 28.48
CA GLY A 400 9.89 23.18 28.39
C GLY A 400 10.24 21.94 29.22
N LYS A 401 11.03 22.10 30.29
CA LYS A 401 11.40 20.99 31.17
C LYS A 401 10.29 20.52 32.12
N ILE A 402 9.17 21.23 32.19
CA ILE A 402 8.03 20.90 33.04
C ILE A 402 6.88 20.36 32.18
N MET A 403 6.20 19.31 32.64
CA MET A 403 4.94 18.82 32.08
C MET A 403 3.82 19.02 33.10
N GLY A 404 2.77 19.74 32.72
CA GLY A 404 1.54 19.80 33.51
C GLY A 404 0.60 18.69 33.07
N VAL A 405 0.29 17.73 33.94
CA VAL A 405 -0.73 16.70 33.70
C VAL A 405 -1.95 16.99 34.57
N THR A 406 -3.16 16.90 34.00
CA THR A 406 -4.39 17.31 34.68
C THR A 406 -5.51 16.28 34.51
N VAL A 407 -6.37 16.19 35.52
CA VAL A 407 -7.56 15.35 35.56
C VAL A 407 -8.75 16.16 36.06
N THR A 408 -9.93 15.90 35.52
CA THR A 408 -11.20 16.39 36.08
C THR A 408 -12.22 15.27 36.23
N ASP A 409 -13.02 15.33 37.28
CA ASP A 409 -14.25 14.53 37.44
C ASP A 409 -15.52 15.34 37.08
N GLY A 410 -15.32 16.49 36.41
CA GLY A 410 -16.34 17.42 35.96
C GLY A 410 -16.91 18.34 37.05
N GLN A 411 -16.46 18.19 38.30
CA GLN A 411 -16.71 19.17 39.36
C GLN A 411 -15.40 19.77 39.86
N TRP A 412 -14.36 18.94 39.98
CA TRP A 412 -13.05 19.38 40.43
C TRP A 412 -12.00 19.11 39.37
N ARG A 413 -10.96 19.94 39.35
CA ARG A 413 -9.78 19.75 38.48
C ARG A 413 -8.52 19.73 39.31
N TYR A 414 -7.72 18.68 39.12
CA TYR A 414 -6.43 18.52 39.79
C TYR A 414 -5.30 18.47 38.76
N THR A 415 -4.22 19.20 39.02
CA THR A 415 -3.07 19.29 38.12
C THR A 415 -1.76 19.04 38.87
N GLN A 416 -0.89 18.21 38.32
CA GLN A 416 0.49 18.05 38.77
C GLN A 416 1.44 18.67 37.74
N TRP A 417 2.31 19.57 38.18
CA TRP A 417 3.42 20.08 37.40
C TRP A 417 4.66 19.27 37.71
N ARG A 418 5.06 18.41 36.79
CA ARG A 418 6.16 17.46 36.96
C ARG A 418 7.40 17.87 36.19
N ASP A 419 8.56 17.49 36.67
CA ASP A 419 9.74 17.42 35.81
C ASP A 419 9.48 16.41 34.68
N ALA A 420 9.62 16.85 33.45
CA ALA A 420 9.24 16.06 32.29
C ALA A 420 10.16 14.85 32.05
N ALA A 421 11.37 14.87 32.61
CA ALA A 421 12.35 13.79 32.48
C ALA A 421 12.23 12.76 33.60
N THR A 422 11.97 13.21 34.84
CA THR A 422 12.02 12.35 36.04
C THR A 422 10.67 12.03 36.67
N GLN A 423 9.57 12.62 36.18
CA GLN A 423 8.22 12.55 36.77
C GLN A 423 8.08 13.19 38.16
N GLU A 424 9.15 13.79 38.70
CA GLU A 424 9.13 14.42 40.02
C GLU A 424 8.10 15.55 40.08
N ILE A 425 7.15 15.47 41.02
CA ILE A 425 6.11 16.49 41.22
C ILE A 425 6.76 17.75 41.81
N LYS A 426 6.68 18.86 41.08
CA LYS A 426 7.20 20.18 41.50
C LYS A 426 6.13 21.08 42.10
N PHE A 427 4.87 20.90 41.72
CA PHE A 427 3.75 21.70 42.21
C PHE A 427 2.41 20.99 41.94
N THR A 428 1.41 21.30 42.74
CA THR A 428 0.04 20.77 42.60
C THR A 428 -0.99 21.89 42.61
N GLU A 429 -2.04 21.73 41.82
CA GLU A 429 -3.19 22.62 41.80
C GLU A 429 -4.50 21.85 41.94
N LEU A 430 -5.42 22.34 42.76
CA LEU A 430 -6.79 21.83 42.88
C LEU A 430 -7.77 22.98 42.75
N TYR A 431 -8.70 22.89 41.79
CA TYR A 431 -9.68 23.93 41.50
C TYR A 431 -11.11 23.38 41.55
N ASP A 432 -12.01 24.11 42.22
CA ASP A 432 -13.44 23.87 42.23
C ASP A 432 -14.09 24.48 40.97
N HIS A 433 -14.83 23.66 40.24
CA HIS A 433 -15.59 24.01 39.04
C HIS A 433 -17.07 23.63 39.15
N THR A 434 -17.58 23.43 40.36
CA THR A 434 -18.99 23.06 40.60
C THR A 434 -19.96 24.13 40.06
N ASP A 435 -19.65 25.41 40.30
CA ASP A 435 -20.51 26.54 39.94
C ASP A 435 -19.93 27.45 38.84
N SER A 436 -18.67 27.24 38.43
CA SER A 436 -17.95 28.17 37.55
C SER A 436 -16.76 27.51 36.86
N GLU A 437 -16.57 27.78 35.57
CA GLU A 437 -15.33 27.39 34.84
C GLU A 437 -14.11 28.24 35.24
N ILE A 438 -14.34 29.34 35.96
CA ILE A 438 -13.30 30.27 36.39
C ILE A 438 -12.75 29.85 37.74
N ALA A 439 -11.49 29.42 37.76
CA ALA A 439 -10.75 29.11 38.97
C ALA A 439 -10.41 30.40 39.76
N ARG A 440 -10.59 30.39 41.09
CA ARG A 440 -10.32 31.58 41.93
C ARG A 440 -9.13 31.40 42.86
N VAL A 441 -8.96 30.21 43.40
CA VAL A 441 -7.93 29.88 44.39
C VAL A 441 -7.49 28.44 44.16
N ASN A 442 -6.19 28.18 44.26
CA ASN A 442 -5.66 26.84 44.30
C ASN A 442 -5.86 26.26 45.71
N GLU A 443 -6.73 25.27 45.81
CA GLU A 443 -7.16 24.62 47.04
C GLU A 443 -6.28 23.43 47.45
N SER A 444 -5.20 23.15 46.71
CA SER A 444 -4.33 22.00 46.94
C SER A 444 -3.65 22.08 48.32
N GLY A 445 -3.63 20.95 49.03
CA GLY A 445 -3.04 20.83 50.37
C GLY A 445 -3.97 21.26 51.51
N GLN A 446 -5.20 21.70 51.23
CA GLN A 446 -6.14 22.06 52.29
C GLN A 446 -6.70 20.83 53.02
N PRO A 447 -6.60 20.75 54.37
CA PRO A 447 -7.08 19.59 55.12
C PRO A 447 -8.56 19.24 54.88
N ALA A 448 -9.42 20.26 54.67
CA ALA A 448 -10.84 20.07 54.43
C ALA A 448 -11.14 19.37 53.09
N LEU A 449 -10.23 19.44 52.12
CA LEU A 449 -10.39 18.92 50.76
C LEU A 449 -9.50 17.70 50.48
N GLN A 450 -8.80 17.18 51.50
CA GLN A 450 -7.84 16.08 51.36
C GLN A 450 -8.45 14.86 50.65
N LYS A 451 -9.69 14.48 50.97
CA LYS A 451 -10.37 13.33 50.34
C LYS A 451 -10.59 13.52 48.83
N ILE A 452 -10.94 14.73 48.42
CA ILE A 452 -11.18 15.08 47.01
C ILE A 452 -9.85 15.10 46.27
N GLU A 453 -8.82 15.72 46.87
CA GLU A 453 -7.48 15.76 46.30
C GLU A 453 -6.88 14.35 46.16
N GLU A 454 -7.03 13.49 47.17
CA GLU A 454 -6.59 12.08 47.13
C GLU A 454 -7.24 11.32 45.99
N LYS A 455 -8.58 11.38 45.87
CA LYS A 455 -9.32 10.74 44.79
C LYS A 455 -8.79 11.17 43.40
N LEU A 456 -8.65 12.48 43.17
CA LEU A 456 -8.21 12.99 41.88
C LEU A 456 -6.73 12.69 41.62
N ARG A 457 -5.89 12.73 42.65
CA ARG A 457 -4.48 12.34 42.57
C ARG A 457 -4.33 10.87 42.18
N GLU A 458 -5.13 9.98 42.75
CA GLU A 458 -5.14 8.56 42.39
C GLU A 458 -5.58 8.37 40.92
N LEU A 459 -6.66 9.02 40.50
CA LEU A 459 -7.11 9.00 39.11
C LEU A 459 -6.05 9.51 38.14
N LEU A 460 -5.36 10.61 38.50
CA LEU A 460 -4.29 11.20 37.70
C LEU A 460 -3.07 10.29 37.63
N GLN A 461 -2.63 9.71 38.74
CA GLN A 461 -1.44 8.87 38.79
C GLN A 461 -1.67 7.49 38.18
N ALA A 462 -2.92 6.98 38.18
CA ALA A 462 -3.28 5.80 37.42
C ALA A 462 -3.11 6.04 35.90
N LYS A 463 -3.43 7.24 35.40
CA LYS A 463 -3.24 7.60 33.99
C LYS A 463 -1.80 8.03 33.66
N PHE A 464 -1.15 8.73 34.60
CA PHE A 464 0.21 9.24 34.50
C PHE A 464 1.06 8.71 35.67
N PRO A 465 1.57 7.48 35.60
CA PRO A 465 2.37 6.88 36.66
C PRO A 465 3.63 7.70 36.99
N LEU A 466 4.07 7.66 38.25
CA LEU A 466 5.27 8.38 38.69
C LEU A 466 6.57 7.65 38.33
N ASP A 467 6.50 6.37 38.00
CA ASP A 467 7.61 5.54 37.51
C ASP A 467 7.64 5.44 35.97
N ALA A 468 6.76 6.18 35.28
CA ALA A 468 6.74 6.25 33.83
C ALA A 468 8.03 6.86 33.28
N SER A 469 8.35 6.51 32.03
CA SER A 469 9.49 7.10 31.33
C SER A 469 9.32 8.61 31.10
N SER A 470 10.41 9.28 30.73
CA SER A 470 10.40 10.69 30.34
C SER A 470 9.30 10.98 29.31
N PHE A 471 8.57 12.09 29.46
CA PHE A 471 7.58 12.51 28.47
C PHE A 471 8.21 12.74 27.08
N TYR A 472 9.50 13.11 27.05
CA TYR A 472 10.27 13.36 25.82
C TYR A 472 11.06 12.15 25.33
N GLN A 473 10.88 10.97 25.93
CA GLN A 473 11.39 9.74 25.33
C GLN A 473 10.74 9.58 23.95
N LYS A 474 11.57 9.33 22.92
CA LYS A 474 11.06 9.08 21.57
C LYS A 474 10.27 7.77 21.56
N ARG A 475 9.03 7.82 21.10
CA ARG A 475 8.13 6.67 20.95
C ARG A 475 7.83 6.52 19.45
N ILE A 476 7.72 5.29 18.96
CA ILE A 476 7.09 5.01 17.65
C ILE A 476 5.93 4.10 17.97
N VAL A 477 4.72 4.58 17.74
CA VAL A 477 3.50 3.82 18.00
C VAL A 477 3.14 3.06 16.73
N ASN A 478 2.87 1.77 16.89
CA ASN A 478 2.21 0.96 15.89
C ASN A 478 0.91 0.46 16.50
N ASN A 479 -0.20 1.15 16.22
CA ASN A 479 -1.52 0.78 16.69
C ASN A 479 -2.26 -0.14 15.72
N THR A 480 -1.58 -0.63 14.69
CA THR A 480 -2.16 -1.39 13.59
C THR A 480 -1.97 -2.88 13.80
N ASN A 481 -2.33 -3.43 14.96
CA ASN A 481 -2.58 -4.88 15.07
C ASN A 481 -3.77 -5.34 14.17
N ILE A 482 -4.00 -4.66 13.06
CA ILE A 482 -4.92 -4.99 11.98
C ILE A 482 -4.10 -5.81 10.98
N PRO A 483 -4.45 -7.09 10.76
CA PRO A 483 -3.78 -7.91 9.77
C PRO A 483 -4.02 -7.37 8.36
N VAL A 484 -3.07 -7.59 7.46
CA VAL A 484 -3.36 -7.57 6.03
C VAL A 484 -4.26 -8.76 5.74
N THR A 485 -5.52 -8.52 5.39
CA THR A 485 -6.42 -9.60 4.96
C THR A 485 -6.22 -9.90 3.48
N LEU A 486 -5.91 -11.15 3.15
CA LEU A 486 -5.99 -11.71 1.81
C LEU A 486 -7.25 -12.54 1.70
N ALA A 487 -8.14 -12.17 0.78
CA ALA A 487 -9.46 -12.80 0.65
C ALA A 487 -9.69 -13.38 -0.75
N ALA A 488 -10.19 -14.62 -0.81
CA ALA A 488 -10.63 -15.28 -2.04
C ALA A 488 -12.03 -15.89 -1.88
N ASP A 489 -12.81 -15.94 -2.94
CA ASP A 489 -14.15 -16.53 -2.94
C ASP A 489 -14.20 -17.79 -3.81
N PHE A 490 -14.22 -18.97 -3.18
CA PHE A 490 -14.31 -20.27 -3.89
C PHE A 490 -15.76 -20.69 -4.17
N THR A 491 -16.72 -19.80 -3.89
CA THR A 491 -18.15 -20.01 -4.18
C THR A 491 -18.61 -19.24 -5.42
N ASP A 492 -17.75 -18.38 -5.97
CA ASP A 492 -18.02 -17.59 -7.16
C ASP A 492 -17.23 -18.13 -8.37
N ASP A 493 -17.95 -18.70 -9.33
CA ASP A 493 -17.36 -19.24 -10.56
C ASP A 493 -16.67 -18.15 -11.40
N LEU A 494 -17.10 -16.88 -11.28
CA LEU A 494 -16.45 -15.76 -11.98
C LEU A 494 -15.06 -15.43 -11.40
N SER A 495 -14.80 -15.83 -10.15
CA SER A 495 -13.51 -15.66 -9.49
C SER A 495 -12.48 -16.73 -9.90
N GLN A 496 -12.88 -17.74 -10.70
CA GLN A 496 -11.96 -18.76 -11.22
C GLN A 496 -11.14 -18.20 -12.38
N VAL A 497 -9.80 -18.26 -12.25
CA VAL A 497 -8.86 -17.73 -13.27
C VAL A 497 -8.42 -18.83 -14.23
N GLY A 498 -8.23 -20.05 -13.74
CA GLY A 498 -7.70 -21.15 -14.53
C GLY A 498 -7.26 -22.34 -13.69
N GLU A 499 -6.26 -23.08 -14.18
CA GLU A 499 -5.65 -24.22 -13.49
C GLU A 499 -4.16 -23.92 -13.28
N VAL A 500 -3.61 -24.32 -12.13
CA VAL A 500 -2.16 -24.27 -11.92
C VAL A 500 -1.50 -25.35 -12.76
N TYR A 501 -0.73 -24.92 -13.75
CA TYR A 501 0.10 -25.81 -14.57
C TYR A 501 1.56 -25.79 -14.11
N ASP A 502 2.34 -26.75 -14.59
CA ASP A 502 3.77 -26.80 -14.35
C ASP A 502 4.53 -26.04 -15.45
N PHE A 503 5.03 -24.86 -15.11
CA PHE A 503 5.74 -23.98 -16.05
C PHE A 503 7.27 -24.05 -15.91
N PHE A 504 7.79 -25.13 -15.30
CA PHE A 504 9.22 -25.30 -14.98
C PHE A 504 9.81 -26.65 -15.44
N ASP A 505 9.19 -27.28 -16.44
CA ASP A 505 9.61 -28.61 -16.90
C ASP A 505 10.83 -28.59 -17.85
N VAL A 506 11.28 -27.39 -18.27
CA VAL A 506 12.43 -27.17 -19.16
C VAL A 506 13.57 -26.41 -18.46
N ALA A 507 14.81 -26.90 -18.59
CA ALA A 507 16.00 -26.19 -18.14
C ALA A 507 16.71 -25.41 -19.24
N VAL A 508 17.38 -24.34 -18.83
CA VAL A 508 18.00 -23.37 -19.74
C VAL A 508 19.50 -23.50 -19.84
N ARG A 509 19.95 -23.65 -21.08
CA ARG A 509 21.28 -23.36 -21.65
C ARG A 509 22.46 -24.09 -21.03
N THR A 510 22.94 -25.10 -21.76
CA THR A 510 24.21 -25.77 -21.48
C THR A 510 25.00 -26.07 -22.75
N GLU A 511 25.47 -25.07 -23.49
CA GLU A 511 26.62 -25.32 -24.41
C GLU A 511 27.93 -25.57 -23.64
N ARG A 512 28.01 -25.12 -22.38
CA ARG A 512 29.16 -25.32 -21.47
C ARG A 512 28.81 -26.04 -20.16
N GLY A 513 27.57 -26.51 -20.03
CA GLY A 513 27.12 -27.20 -18.82
C GLY A 513 27.43 -28.68 -18.89
N SER A 514 27.81 -29.25 -17.76
CA SER A 514 27.96 -30.70 -17.63
C SER A 514 26.58 -31.37 -17.72
N PRO A 515 26.44 -32.53 -18.39
CA PRO A 515 25.25 -33.39 -18.27
C PRO A 515 24.89 -33.77 -16.82
N ASN A 516 25.84 -33.60 -15.89
CA ASN A 516 25.69 -33.82 -14.46
C ASN A 516 25.02 -32.63 -13.72
N SER A 517 24.86 -31.48 -14.37
CA SER A 517 24.17 -30.30 -13.82
C SER A 517 22.68 -30.37 -14.13
N LYS A 518 21.93 -31.18 -13.36
CA LYS A 518 20.47 -31.29 -13.51
C LYS A 518 19.74 -30.14 -12.81
N PRO A 519 18.70 -29.55 -13.41
CA PRO A 519 17.79 -28.64 -12.70
C PRO A 519 16.98 -29.41 -11.64
N ALA A 520 16.25 -28.69 -10.79
CA ALA A 520 15.27 -29.30 -9.90
C ALA A 520 14.07 -29.81 -10.72
N THR A 521 14.14 -31.05 -11.22
CA THR A 521 13.06 -31.63 -12.04
C THR A 521 11.94 -32.30 -11.24
N PHE A 522 12.04 -32.33 -9.91
CA PHE A 522 11.07 -32.95 -9.01
C PHE A 522 10.69 -34.39 -9.43
N GLY A 523 11.67 -35.18 -9.88
CA GLY A 523 11.48 -36.58 -10.30
C GLY A 523 11.21 -36.80 -11.79
N ARG A 524 11.20 -35.74 -12.60
CA ARG A 524 10.98 -35.82 -14.06
C ARG A 524 12.29 -35.87 -14.86
N ARG A 525 12.20 -36.33 -16.11
CA ARG A 525 13.31 -36.28 -17.08
C ARG A 525 13.54 -34.82 -17.50
N PRO A 526 14.70 -34.20 -17.21
CA PRO A 526 14.97 -32.81 -17.62
C PRO A 526 14.97 -32.65 -19.14
N LYS A 527 14.43 -31.54 -19.63
CA LYS A 527 14.52 -31.16 -21.04
C LYS A 527 15.51 -30.02 -21.25
N VAL A 528 16.25 -30.05 -22.36
CA VAL A 528 17.25 -29.03 -22.71
C VAL A 528 16.85 -28.24 -23.95
N ASN A 529 17.11 -26.94 -23.91
CA ASN A 529 17.14 -26.07 -25.07
C ASN A 529 18.57 -26.05 -25.64
N SER A 530 18.77 -26.68 -26.80
CA SER A 530 20.08 -26.70 -27.45
C SER A 530 20.33 -25.37 -28.14
N VAL A 531 21.45 -24.72 -27.81
CA VAL A 531 21.81 -23.39 -28.32
C VAL A 531 23.04 -23.52 -29.23
N ARG A 532 23.15 -22.65 -30.26
CA ARG A 532 24.23 -22.62 -31.28
C ARG A 532 24.54 -23.98 -31.88
N MET A 533 23.50 -24.58 -32.45
CA MET A 533 23.61 -25.89 -33.09
C MET A 533 24.27 -25.81 -34.46
N LEU A 534 24.08 -24.71 -35.20
CA LEU A 534 24.42 -24.64 -36.61
C LEU A 534 25.82 -24.06 -36.88
N GLY A 535 26.25 -22.98 -36.23
CA GLY A 535 27.62 -22.48 -36.37
C GLY A 535 27.81 -21.03 -35.91
N GLY A 536 28.95 -20.43 -36.29
CA GLY A 536 29.26 -19.03 -36.03
C GLY A 536 29.65 -18.79 -34.57
N TRP A 537 30.82 -19.25 -34.14
CA TRP A 537 31.32 -19.09 -32.77
C TRP A 537 32.14 -17.81 -32.56
N PHE A 538 32.23 -17.36 -31.31
CA PHE A 538 33.09 -16.23 -30.92
C PHE A 538 34.54 -16.44 -31.39
N ASN A 539 35.23 -15.35 -31.76
CA ASN A 539 36.59 -15.37 -32.32
C ASN A 539 36.78 -16.18 -33.63
N GLN A 540 35.70 -16.45 -34.38
CA GLN A 540 35.76 -17.24 -35.61
C GLN A 540 36.27 -18.68 -35.41
N ASP A 541 35.96 -19.27 -34.26
CA ASP A 541 36.23 -20.70 -34.05
C ASP A 541 35.35 -21.54 -34.99
N LEU A 542 35.99 -22.21 -35.95
CA LEU A 542 35.32 -23.04 -36.96
C LEU A 542 35.06 -24.48 -36.48
N SER A 543 35.52 -24.87 -35.29
CA SER A 543 35.45 -26.26 -34.82
C SER A 543 34.01 -26.77 -34.63
N GLY A 544 33.06 -25.86 -34.46
CA GLY A 544 31.63 -26.16 -34.34
C GLY A 544 30.79 -25.67 -35.52
N ASP A 545 31.40 -25.26 -36.64
CA ASP A 545 30.67 -24.88 -37.85
C ASP A 545 30.21 -26.14 -38.59
N THR A 546 28.91 -26.25 -38.83
CA THR A 546 28.31 -27.38 -39.53
C THR A 546 28.22 -27.17 -41.04
N TYR A 547 28.90 -26.13 -41.54
CA TYR A 547 28.90 -25.77 -42.94
C TYR A 547 30.24 -25.14 -43.34
N LEU A 548 30.89 -25.73 -44.35
CA LEU A 548 32.19 -25.31 -44.85
C LEU A 548 32.08 -24.89 -46.32
N TRP A 549 33.00 -24.02 -46.76
CA TRP A 549 33.16 -23.66 -48.17
C TRP A 549 34.49 -24.23 -48.69
N ASP A 550 34.45 -25.05 -49.74
CA ASP A 550 35.65 -25.72 -50.26
C ASP A 550 36.40 -24.93 -51.35
N GLY A 551 35.80 -23.85 -51.86
CA GLY A 551 36.33 -23.10 -52.99
C GLY A 551 35.31 -22.93 -54.11
N GLU A 552 34.45 -23.92 -54.32
CA GLU A 552 33.51 -24.01 -55.45
C GLU A 552 32.07 -24.22 -54.99
N LYS A 553 31.87 -24.99 -53.92
CA LYS A 553 30.57 -25.32 -53.37
C LYS A 553 30.61 -25.36 -51.85
N TYR A 554 29.43 -25.39 -51.29
CA TYR A 554 29.28 -25.59 -49.87
C TYR A 554 29.22 -27.09 -49.49
N ILE A 555 29.78 -27.44 -48.32
CA ILE A 555 29.82 -28.81 -47.78
C ILE A 555 29.16 -28.83 -46.40
N TYR A 556 28.18 -29.73 -46.21
CA TYR A 556 27.51 -29.97 -44.93
C TYR A 556 28.39 -30.79 -43.98
N ASN A 557 28.45 -30.41 -42.69
CA ASN A 557 29.16 -31.11 -41.62
C ASN A 557 28.27 -31.20 -40.35
N PHE A 558 27.17 -31.95 -40.43
CA PHE A 558 26.19 -32.01 -39.35
C PHE A 558 26.62 -32.86 -38.14
N GLU A 559 27.67 -33.69 -38.26
CA GLU A 559 28.12 -34.56 -37.16
C GLU A 559 28.48 -33.78 -35.89
N ALA A 560 29.04 -32.57 -36.02
CA ALA A 560 29.36 -31.75 -34.85
C ALA A 560 28.10 -31.30 -34.09
N ALA A 561 26.98 -31.07 -34.79
CA ALA A 561 25.68 -30.79 -34.17
C ALA A 561 25.07 -32.05 -33.56
N PHE A 562 25.09 -33.17 -34.26
CA PHE A 562 24.48 -34.41 -33.78
C PHE A 562 25.22 -35.03 -32.60
N ALA A 563 26.56 -34.93 -32.56
CA ALA A 563 27.34 -35.35 -31.39
C ALA A 563 26.88 -34.62 -30.11
N LYS A 564 26.47 -33.35 -30.22
CA LYS A 564 25.90 -32.59 -29.08
C LYS A 564 24.54 -33.12 -28.69
N LEU A 565 23.62 -33.32 -29.64
CA LEU A 565 22.29 -33.89 -29.35
C LEU A 565 22.42 -35.28 -28.72
N ASP A 566 23.27 -36.13 -29.28
CA ASP A 566 23.55 -37.47 -28.76
C ASP A 566 24.11 -37.44 -27.34
N SER A 567 24.95 -36.44 -27.01
CA SER A 567 25.48 -36.29 -25.66
C SER A 567 24.39 -36.01 -24.61
N TRP A 568 23.37 -35.22 -24.98
CA TRP A 568 22.21 -34.95 -24.12
C TRP A 568 21.33 -36.19 -24.00
N LEU A 569 20.97 -36.80 -25.13
CA LEU A 569 20.09 -37.96 -25.19
C LEU A 569 20.68 -39.22 -24.53
N LYS A 570 22.01 -39.33 -24.47
CA LYS A 570 22.73 -40.36 -23.70
C LYS A 570 22.71 -40.07 -22.20
N GLY A 571 22.68 -38.80 -21.81
CA GLY A 571 22.26 -38.41 -20.48
C GLY A 571 20.77 -38.68 -20.28
N ASP A 572 20.31 -38.69 -19.05
CA ASP A 572 18.89 -38.82 -18.71
C ASP A 572 18.12 -37.51 -19.04
N TRP A 573 18.31 -36.97 -20.25
CA TRP A 573 17.74 -35.71 -20.75
C TRP A 573 16.94 -35.95 -22.04
N ASP A 574 15.98 -35.07 -22.30
CA ASP A 574 15.32 -34.95 -23.61
C ASP A 574 15.58 -33.58 -24.23
N ILE A 575 15.36 -33.44 -25.54
CA ILE A 575 15.47 -32.14 -26.22
C ILE A 575 14.09 -31.49 -26.24
N PHE A 576 13.98 -30.26 -25.71
CA PHE A 576 12.76 -29.47 -25.84
C PHE A 576 12.76 -28.69 -27.16
N GLN A 577 13.88 -28.01 -27.43
CA GLN A 577 14.01 -27.09 -28.54
C GLN A 577 15.42 -27.11 -29.12
N ILE A 578 15.49 -27.04 -30.45
CA ILE A 578 16.69 -26.79 -31.24
C ILE A 578 16.69 -25.33 -31.66
N VAL A 579 17.74 -24.61 -31.26
CA VAL A 579 17.90 -23.20 -31.60
C VAL A 579 18.79 -23.08 -32.84
N LEU A 580 18.21 -22.53 -33.90
CA LEU A 580 18.82 -22.23 -35.20
C LEU A 580 19.29 -20.78 -35.19
N ASP A 581 20.27 -20.50 -34.33
CA ASP A 581 20.82 -19.17 -34.11
C ASP A 581 22.29 -19.15 -34.56
N ASN A 582 22.76 -17.98 -35.01
CA ASN A 582 24.04 -17.73 -35.68
C ASN A 582 24.30 -18.61 -36.93
N PRO A 583 24.32 -18.03 -38.15
CA PRO A 583 24.75 -18.77 -39.32
C PRO A 583 26.24 -19.18 -39.23
N PRO A 584 26.66 -20.34 -39.75
CA PRO A 584 28.07 -20.68 -39.95
C PRO A 584 28.85 -19.57 -40.67
N TRP A 585 30.14 -19.43 -40.39
CA TRP A 585 30.97 -18.35 -40.95
C TRP A 585 31.05 -18.38 -42.48
N ALA A 586 30.88 -19.55 -43.09
CA ALA A 586 30.82 -19.71 -44.55
C ALA A 586 29.70 -18.86 -45.20
N PHE A 587 28.63 -18.53 -44.47
CA PHE A 587 27.53 -17.70 -44.96
C PHE A 587 27.80 -16.19 -44.91
N GLN A 588 28.85 -15.72 -44.23
CA GLN A 588 29.25 -14.30 -44.29
C GLN A 588 30.12 -13.96 -45.50
N ARG A 589 30.45 -14.95 -46.32
CA ARG A 589 31.40 -14.79 -47.41
C ARG A 589 30.82 -13.84 -48.46
N GLY A 590 31.58 -12.81 -48.82
CA GLY A 590 31.18 -11.80 -49.80
C GLY A 590 30.69 -10.49 -49.20
N TYR A 591 30.45 -10.41 -47.88
CA TYR A 591 30.18 -9.13 -47.24
C TYR A 591 31.38 -8.18 -47.27
N LYS A 592 31.10 -6.91 -47.50
CA LYS A 592 32.03 -5.80 -47.28
C LYS A 592 31.64 -5.09 -45.98
N PHE A 593 32.65 -4.53 -45.31
CA PHE A 593 32.48 -3.85 -44.04
C PHE A 593 33.04 -2.43 -44.09
N VAL A 594 32.37 -1.51 -43.42
CA VAL A 594 32.74 -0.09 -43.32
C VAL A 594 32.85 0.34 -41.86
N GLU A 595 33.64 1.39 -41.56
CA GLU A 595 33.80 1.86 -40.18
C GLU A 595 32.58 2.67 -39.69
N GLU A 596 31.94 3.41 -40.60
CA GLU A 596 30.82 4.30 -40.32
C GLU A 596 29.60 3.96 -41.19
N PRO A 597 28.36 4.24 -40.73
CA PRO A 597 27.13 3.93 -41.47
C PRO A 597 27.09 4.60 -42.85
N ASP A 598 26.90 3.81 -43.92
CA ASP A 598 26.71 4.29 -45.30
C ASP A 598 25.35 3.87 -45.91
N GLY A 599 24.54 3.11 -45.17
CA GLY A 599 23.25 2.60 -45.63
C GLY A 599 23.32 1.36 -46.52
N GLU A 600 24.51 0.88 -46.89
CA GLU A 600 24.69 -0.22 -47.85
C GLU A 600 25.51 -1.39 -47.27
N HIS A 601 26.53 -1.12 -46.46
CA HIS A 601 27.48 -2.12 -45.98
C HIS A 601 27.49 -2.22 -44.45
N TYR A 602 27.56 -3.44 -43.91
CA TYR A 602 27.60 -3.65 -42.46
C TYR A 602 28.83 -3.02 -41.80
N LEU A 603 28.71 -2.65 -40.52
CA LEU A 603 29.79 -1.99 -39.81
C LEU A 603 30.89 -2.99 -39.44
N LEU A 604 32.16 -2.57 -39.42
CA LEU A 604 33.29 -3.44 -39.10
C LEU A 604 33.13 -4.05 -37.70
N LYS A 605 32.55 -3.30 -36.76
CA LYS A 605 32.21 -3.78 -35.40
C LYS A 605 31.16 -4.91 -35.38
N ASP A 606 30.37 -5.08 -36.44
CA ASP A 606 29.34 -6.11 -36.57
C ASP A 606 29.87 -7.43 -37.14
N LYS A 607 31.08 -7.42 -37.68
CA LYS A 607 31.71 -8.59 -38.30
C LYS A 607 31.80 -9.78 -37.35
N VAL A 608 32.08 -9.54 -36.07
CA VAL A 608 32.18 -10.58 -35.04
C VAL A 608 31.42 -10.15 -33.78
N GLY A 609 30.27 -10.77 -33.55
CA GLY A 609 29.45 -10.55 -32.35
C GLY A 609 30.02 -11.25 -31.11
N VAL A 610 29.44 -10.94 -29.94
CA VAL A 610 29.86 -11.51 -28.64
C VAL A 610 29.69 -13.02 -28.59
N TYR A 611 28.66 -13.53 -29.27
CA TYR A 611 28.34 -14.95 -29.32
C TYR A 611 28.67 -15.61 -30.65
N GLY A 612 29.29 -14.87 -31.57
CA GLY A 612 29.78 -15.31 -32.87
C GLY A 612 29.10 -14.58 -34.03
N ASN A 613 28.69 -15.28 -35.09
CA ASN A 613 28.13 -14.63 -36.28
C ASN A 613 26.68 -14.16 -36.05
N GLY A 614 26.47 -12.84 -35.97
CA GLY A 614 25.14 -12.21 -35.81
C GLY A 614 24.60 -11.51 -37.06
N LEU A 615 25.10 -11.85 -38.26
CA LEU A 615 24.61 -11.30 -39.53
C LEU A 615 23.77 -12.33 -40.29
N PRO A 616 22.81 -11.88 -41.11
CA PRO A 616 22.07 -12.77 -41.99
C PRO A 616 23.01 -13.49 -42.98
N PRO A 617 22.63 -14.66 -43.48
CA PRO A 617 23.36 -15.32 -44.56
C PRO A 617 23.42 -14.44 -45.82
N ASN A 618 24.61 -14.26 -46.40
CA ASN A 618 24.78 -13.49 -47.65
C ASN A 618 24.11 -14.17 -48.86
N ASP A 619 23.89 -15.48 -48.78
CA ASP A 619 23.09 -16.24 -49.75
C ASP A 619 21.91 -16.92 -49.03
N ALA A 620 20.74 -16.28 -49.13
CA ALA A 620 19.51 -16.78 -48.54
C ALA A 620 19.04 -18.12 -49.16
N THR A 621 19.35 -18.38 -50.42
CA THR A 621 18.97 -19.63 -51.11
C THR A 621 19.83 -20.79 -50.62
N ALA A 622 21.15 -20.57 -50.51
CA ALA A 622 22.06 -21.55 -49.92
C ALA A 622 21.68 -21.87 -48.47
N TRP A 623 21.30 -20.86 -47.68
CA TRP A 623 20.81 -21.04 -46.32
C TRP A 623 19.54 -21.90 -46.28
N ASN A 624 18.56 -21.62 -47.15
CA ASN A 624 17.33 -22.39 -47.23
C ASN A 624 17.61 -23.87 -47.51
N ASN A 625 18.44 -24.15 -48.52
CA ASN A 625 18.85 -25.51 -48.87
C ASN A 625 19.60 -26.20 -47.73
N TYR A 626 20.47 -25.48 -47.04
CA TYR A 626 21.19 -25.95 -45.87
C TYR A 626 20.26 -26.35 -44.72
N ILE A 627 19.28 -25.51 -44.38
CA ILE A 627 18.28 -25.84 -43.34
C ILE A 627 17.45 -27.05 -43.76
N ARG A 628 17.02 -27.14 -45.03
CA ARG A 628 16.29 -28.33 -45.53
C ARG A 628 17.11 -29.60 -45.37
N ALA A 629 18.40 -29.56 -45.72
CA ALA A 629 19.30 -30.69 -45.54
C ALA A 629 19.45 -31.07 -44.06
N PHE A 630 19.64 -30.08 -43.17
CA PHE A 630 19.75 -30.31 -41.74
C PHE A 630 18.51 -30.97 -41.12
N ILE A 631 17.31 -30.46 -41.45
CA ILE A 631 16.05 -31.04 -40.96
C ILE A 631 15.82 -32.45 -41.53
N THR A 632 16.18 -32.69 -42.78
CA THR A 632 16.07 -34.02 -43.41
C THR A 632 16.94 -35.03 -42.66
N GLU A 633 18.20 -34.69 -42.44
CA GLU A 633 19.16 -35.54 -41.73
C GLU A 633 18.76 -35.76 -40.25
N LEU A 634 18.19 -34.74 -39.58
CA LEU A 634 17.61 -34.91 -38.24
C LEU A 634 16.49 -35.96 -38.23
N VAL A 635 15.58 -35.90 -39.20
CA VAL A 635 14.46 -36.86 -39.32
C VAL A 635 14.96 -38.26 -39.63
N GLU A 636 15.96 -38.39 -40.51
CA GLU A 636 16.58 -39.67 -40.85
C GLU A 636 17.30 -40.31 -39.65
N ARG A 637 18.05 -39.50 -38.87
CA ARG A 637 18.83 -39.99 -37.72
C ARG A 637 17.99 -40.32 -36.49
N TYR A 638 17.01 -39.48 -36.16
CA TYR A 638 16.27 -39.57 -34.89
C TYR A 638 14.82 -40.05 -35.02
N GLY A 639 14.31 -40.14 -36.25
CA GLY A 639 12.93 -40.52 -36.55
C GLY A 639 11.96 -39.34 -36.49
N LYS A 640 11.03 -39.30 -37.45
CA LYS A 640 10.06 -38.21 -37.64
C LYS A 640 9.25 -37.88 -36.39
N GLU A 641 8.69 -38.88 -35.71
CA GLU A 641 7.85 -38.67 -34.53
C GLU A 641 8.62 -38.00 -33.39
N ARG A 642 9.87 -38.41 -33.18
CA ARG A 642 10.73 -37.82 -32.15
C ARG A 642 11.07 -36.38 -32.46
N VAL A 643 11.41 -36.08 -33.71
CA VAL A 643 11.75 -34.72 -34.14
C VAL A 643 10.53 -33.79 -34.11
N LEU A 644 9.32 -34.30 -34.37
CA LEU A 644 8.08 -33.52 -34.24
C LEU A 644 7.73 -33.15 -32.79
N ASN A 645 8.24 -33.90 -31.81
CA ASN A 645 8.14 -33.54 -30.40
C ASN A 645 9.13 -32.43 -29.99
N TRP A 646 10.13 -32.14 -30.85
CA TRP A 646 11.05 -31.03 -30.65
C TRP A 646 10.52 -29.76 -31.34
N ARG A 647 11.02 -28.61 -30.88
CA ARG A 647 10.66 -27.29 -31.40
C ARG A 647 11.87 -26.64 -32.08
N PHE A 648 11.63 -25.75 -33.04
CA PHE A 648 12.69 -25.02 -33.72
C PHE A 648 12.58 -23.53 -33.47
N ARG A 649 13.59 -22.96 -32.82
CA ARG A 649 13.64 -21.51 -32.57
C ARG A 649 14.61 -20.84 -33.52
N VAL A 650 14.17 -19.78 -34.19
CA VAL A 650 15.02 -18.96 -35.05
C VAL A 650 15.44 -17.71 -34.26
N GLY A 651 16.73 -17.60 -33.98
CA GLY A 651 17.30 -16.51 -33.18
C GLY A 651 17.17 -16.67 -31.65
N SER A 652 17.95 -15.90 -30.90
CA SER A 652 17.83 -15.73 -29.44
C SER A 652 18.07 -14.27 -29.08
N GLU A 653 17.16 -13.63 -28.34
CA GLU A 653 17.25 -12.20 -27.96
C GLU A 653 17.66 -11.28 -29.12
N ILE A 654 17.07 -11.46 -30.30
CA ILE A 654 17.62 -10.95 -31.56
C ILE A 654 17.83 -9.42 -31.59
N ASP A 655 17.04 -8.67 -30.84
CA ASP A 655 17.09 -7.21 -30.70
C ASP A 655 18.21 -6.72 -29.74
N THR A 656 19.03 -7.62 -29.18
CA THR A 656 20.23 -7.28 -28.39
C THR A 656 21.47 -7.10 -29.28
N ARG A 657 21.63 -5.90 -29.83
CA ARG A 657 22.72 -5.60 -30.77
C ARG A 657 24.03 -5.15 -30.11
N PRO A 658 25.21 -5.51 -30.63
CA PRO A 658 25.47 -6.49 -31.71
C PRO A 658 25.72 -7.90 -31.14
N GLN A 659 25.13 -8.20 -29.98
CA GLN A 659 25.47 -9.40 -29.21
C GLN A 659 24.92 -10.67 -29.86
N HIS A 660 23.68 -10.59 -30.35
CA HIS A 660 22.94 -11.69 -30.94
C HIS A 660 22.60 -11.48 -32.43
N TRP A 661 22.26 -10.24 -32.83
CA TRP A 661 22.04 -9.87 -34.22
C TRP A 661 22.55 -8.46 -34.46
N ALA A 662 23.01 -8.19 -35.67
CA ALA A 662 23.56 -6.89 -36.04
C ALA A 662 22.84 -6.23 -37.23
N ALA A 663 22.08 -7.00 -38.01
CA ALA A 663 21.31 -6.49 -39.15
C ALA A 663 19.96 -5.90 -38.73
N THR A 664 19.26 -5.24 -39.66
CA THR A 664 17.97 -4.57 -39.44
C THR A 664 16.86 -5.53 -38.99
N ARG A 665 15.77 -4.97 -38.46
CA ARG A 665 14.57 -5.74 -38.11
C ARG A 665 13.96 -6.46 -39.31
N GLU A 666 13.88 -5.77 -40.44
CA GLU A 666 13.33 -6.32 -41.69
C GLU A 666 14.18 -7.49 -42.20
N GLU A 667 15.51 -7.37 -42.15
CA GLU A 667 16.42 -8.45 -42.51
C GLU A 667 16.26 -9.68 -41.60
N PHE A 668 16.00 -9.49 -40.30
CA PHE A 668 15.69 -10.61 -39.42
C PHE A 668 14.36 -11.27 -39.78
N PHE A 669 13.33 -10.47 -40.08
CA PHE A 669 12.01 -10.98 -40.45
C PHE A 669 12.09 -11.82 -41.73
N ASP A 670 12.83 -11.35 -42.73
CA ASP A 670 13.08 -12.12 -43.95
C ASP A 670 13.89 -13.39 -43.69
N HIS A 671 14.90 -13.33 -42.82
CA HIS A 671 15.65 -14.50 -42.37
C HIS A 671 14.75 -15.52 -41.65
N TYR A 672 13.83 -15.06 -40.80
CA TYR A 672 12.84 -15.89 -40.12
C TYR A 672 11.93 -16.60 -41.13
N ARG A 673 11.31 -15.85 -42.06
CA ARG A 673 10.45 -16.41 -43.12
C ARG A 673 11.19 -17.47 -43.93
N ASN A 674 12.41 -17.18 -44.35
CA ASN A 674 13.22 -18.09 -45.15
C ASN A 674 13.53 -19.39 -44.41
N THR A 675 13.94 -19.27 -43.14
CA THR A 675 14.28 -20.42 -42.28
C THR A 675 13.05 -21.28 -41.98
N VAL A 676 11.92 -20.66 -41.62
CA VAL A 676 10.66 -21.37 -41.36
C VAL A 676 10.14 -22.08 -42.61
N THR A 677 10.23 -21.43 -43.77
CA THR A 677 9.84 -22.04 -45.05
C THR A 677 10.67 -23.29 -45.33
N ALA A 678 11.99 -23.24 -45.09
CA ALA A 678 12.88 -24.39 -45.23
C ALA A 678 12.48 -25.55 -44.30
N ILE A 679 12.21 -25.25 -43.01
CA ILE A 679 11.79 -26.25 -42.02
C ILE A 679 10.46 -26.90 -42.44
N LYS A 680 9.42 -26.09 -42.69
CA LYS A 680 8.08 -26.59 -43.01
C LYS A 680 7.99 -27.30 -44.37
N THR A 681 8.94 -27.06 -45.28
CA THR A 681 9.06 -27.83 -46.53
C THR A 681 9.40 -29.30 -46.26
N VAL A 682 10.24 -29.57 -45.27
CA VAL A 682 10.66 -30.95 -44.90
C VAL A 682 9.71 -31.53 -43.85
N LEU A 683 9.32 -30.72 -42.88
CA LEU A 683 8.51 -31.11 -41.72
C LEU A 683 7.36 -30.12 -41.49
N PRO A 684 6.25 -30.23 -42.25
CA PRO A 684 5.16 -29.24 -42.23
C PRO A 684 4.54 -28.97 -40.86
N SER A 685 4.46 -30.01 -40.03
CA SER A 685 3.89 -29.96 -38.67
C SER A 685 4.90 -29.57 -37.59
N ALA A 686 6.12 -29.18 -37.96
CA ALA A 686 7.12 -28.73 -36.98
C ALA A 686 6.67 -27.43 -36.30
N LYS A 687 6.85 -27.37 -34.97
CA LYS A 687 6.65 -26.15 -34.19
C LYS A 687 7.83 -25.21 -34.36
N VAL A 688 7.57 -23.98 -34.80
CA VAL A 688 8.58 -22.94 -35.05
C VAL A 688 8.28 -21.66 -34.28
N GLY A 689 9.30 -20.88 -33.92
CA GLY A 689 9.09 -19.65 -33.16
C GLY A 689 10.34 -18.78 -33.07
N ALA A 690 10.20 -17.61 -32.46
CA ALA A 690 11.25 -16.61 -32.32
C ALA A 690 11.40 -16.15 -30.86
N HIS A 691 12.56 -15.58 -30.54
CA HIS A 691 12.87 -15.07 -29.20
C HIS A 691 13.48 -13.67 -29.28
N PHE A 692 12.78 -12.73 -28.65
CA PHE A 692 13.03 -11.30 -28.67
C PHE A 692 13.32 -10.76 -27.27
N ARG A 693 13.47 -9.44 -27.16
CA ARG A 693 13.37 -8.67 -25.92
C ARG A 693 11.93 -8.25 -25.67
N GLU A 694 11.70 -7.86 -24.43
CA GLU A 694 10.45 -7.29 -23.95
C GLU A 694 10.03 -6.03 -24.73
N ALA A 695 8.72 -5.77 -24.82
CA ALA A 695 8.17 -4.68 -25.64
C ALA A 695 8.69 -3.28 -25.27
N SER A 696 9.08 -3.08 -24.00
CA SER A 696 9.63 -1.82 -23.53
C SER A 696 11.11 -1.62 -23.89
N HIS A 697 11.78 -2.61 -24.48
CA HIS A 697 13.19 -2.53 -24.80
C HIS A 697 13.47 -1.44 -25.85
N LYS A 698 14.53 -0.65 -25.60
CA LYS A 698 15.01 0.43 -26.47
C LYS A 698 16.50 0.28 -26.70
N SER A 699 16.90 -0.15 -27.90
CA SER A 699 18.31 -0.33 -28.22
C SER A 699 19.02 1.01 -28.34
N ARG A 700 20.23 1.10 -27.81
CA ARG A 700 21.12 2.25 -28.03
C ARG A 700 22.08 2.05 -29.20
N TYR A 701 22.05 0.86 -29.80
CA TYR A 701 22.94 0.47 -30.88
C TYR A 701 22.56 1.15 -32.18
N ILE A 702 23.55 1.74 -32.87
CA ILE A 702 23.40 2.32 -34.20
C ILE A 702 23.86 1.29 -35.23
N ASP A 703 22.96 0.90 -36.14
CA ASP A 703 23.25 -0.02 -37.24
C ASP A 703 23.86 0.67 -38.47
N TYR A 704 24.11 -0.11 -39.52
CA TYR A 704 24.73 0.36 -40.76
C TYR A 704 23.88 1.36 -41.55
N THR A 705 22.59 1.48 -41.24
CA THR A 705 21.70 2.50 -41.83
C THR A 705 21.73 3.82 -41.04
N GLY A 706 22.45 3.86 -39.92
CA GLY A 706 22.52 5.03 -39.04
C GLY A 706 21.35 5.12 -38.04
N ASN A 707 20.50 4.09 -37.98
CA ASN A 707 19.29 4.10 -37.16
C ASN A 707 19.45 3.28 -35.88
N LYS A 708 18.59 3.60 -34.91
CA LYS A 708 18.34 2.77 -33.71
C LYS A 708 16.96 2.15 -33.87
N GLU A 709 16.79 0.97 -33.29
CA GLU A 709 15.51 0.27 -33.32
C GLU A 709 15.00 -0.04 -31.91
N ASP A 710 13.67 -0.06 -31.81
CA ASP A 710 12.93 -0.51 -30.65
C ASP A 710 12.75 -2.04 -30.68
N ALA A 711 12.16 -2.61 -29.63
CA ALA A 711 11.85 -4.03 -29.53
C ALA A 711 11.17 -4.61 -30.79
N TYR A 712 11.56 -5.82 -31.18
CA TYR A 712 11.07 -6.41 -32.44
C TYR A 712 9.71 -7.08 -32.30
N ALA A 713 9.41 -7.66 -31.12
CA ALA A 713 8.26 -8.54 -30.94
C ALA A 713 6.91 -7.91 -31.34
N PRO A 714 6.56 -6.66 -30.94
CA PRO A 714 5.28 -6.05 -31.36
C PRO A 714 5.16 -5.90 -32.89
N HIS A 715 6.27 -5.55 -33.54
CA HIS A 715 6.31 -5.39 -35.00
C HIS A 715 6.31 -6.73 -35.74
N PHE A 716 6.96 -7.75 -35.16
CA PHE A 716 6.99 -9.10 -35.72
C PHE A 716 5.59 -9.68 -35.84
N VAL A 717 4.75 -9.49 -34.81
CA VAL A 717 3.37 -9.98 -34.79
C VAL A 717 2.56 -9.42 -35.97
N SER A 718 2.63 -8.10 -36.18
CA SER A 718 1.94 -7.43 -37.30
C SER A 718 2.48 -7.94 -38.64
N TRP A 719 3.81 -7.94 -38.80
CA TRP A 719 4.48 -8.37 -40.03
C TRP A 719 4.17 -9.83 -40.37
N ALA A 720 4.17 -10.73 -39.39
CA ALA A 720 3.92 -12.15 -39.60
C ALA A 720 2.51 -12.40 -40.12
N LYS A 721 1.51 -11.67 -39.58
CA LYS A 721 0.13 -11.72 -40.07
C LYS A 721 0.00 -11.17 -41.49
N GLU A 722 0.58 -10.00 -41.76
CA GLU A 722 0.55 -9.35 -43.08
C GLU A 722 1.19 -10.22 -44.17
N ASN A 723 2.25 -10.94 -43.83
CA ASN A 723 3.02 -11.76 -44.77
C ASN A 723 2.65 -13.25 -44.74
N ASN A 724 1.62 -13.63 -43.97
CA ASN A 724 1.18 -15.01 -43.78
C ASN A 724 2.33 -15.97 -43.39
N VAL A 725 3.19 -15.52 -42.47
CA VAL A 725 4.34 -16.29 -41.97
C VAL A 725 3.95 -16.97 -40.66
N PRO A 726 3.96 -18.31 -40.58
CA PRO A 726 3.52 -19.02 -39.39
C PRO A 726 4.56 -18.94 -38.27
N TYR A 727 4.06 -18.80 -37.05
CA TYR A 727 4.80 -19.01 -35.81
C TYR A 727 3.89 -19.72 -34.80
N ASP A 728 4.45 -20.69 -34.09
CA ASP A 728 3.76 -21.50 -33.08
C ASP A 728 4.07 -20.99 -31.66
N PHE A 729 5.09 -20.14 -31.50
CA PHE A 729 5.42 -19.49 -30.24
C PHE A 729 6.25 -18.23 -30.40
N LEU A 730 6.13 -17.32 -29.44
CA LEU A 730 6.98 -16.14 -29.27
C LEU A 730 7.49 -16.07 -27.84
N ALA A 731 8.78 -15.77 -27.70
CA ALA A 731 9.41 -15.69 -26.41
C ALA A 731 10.13 -14.37 -26.14
N ILE A 732 10.24 -14.01 -24.87
CA ILE A 732 11.09 -12.89 -24.42
C ILE A 732 12.14 -13.33 -23.39
N SER A 733 13.15 -12.49 -23.19
CA SER A 733 14.00 -12.54 -22.00
C SER A 733 13.60 -11.48 -20.98
N TYR A 734 13.70 -11.80 -19.70
CA TYR A 734 13.33 -10.92 -18.60
C TYR A 734 14.39 -10.94 -17.47
N TYR A 735 15.12 -9.84 -17.31
CA TYR A 735 16.22 -9.71 -16.33
C TYR A 735 16.00 -8.54 -15.37
N PRO A 736 15.02 -8.65 -14.47
CA PRO A 736 14.71 -7.59 -13.51
C PRO A 736 15.88 -7.34 -12.57
N HIS A 737 16.17 -6.06 -12.33
CA HIS A 737 17.28 -5.61 -11.54
C HIS A 737 16.81 -5.10 -10.18
N ILE A 738 17.42 -5.60 -9.10
CA ILE A 738 16.97 -5.35 -7.72
C ILE A 738 16.93 -3.88 -7.31
N THR A 739 17.66 -3.01 -7.99
CA THR A 739 17.67 -1.56 -7.71
C THR A 739 16.71 -0.75 -8.59
N HIS A 740 15.91 -1.39 -9.44
CA HIS A 740 14.98 -0.73 -10.35
C HIS A 740 13.52 -1.10 -9.97
N PRO A 741 12.88 -0.36 -9.04
CA PRO A 741 11.55 -0.69 -8.51
C PRO A 741 10.47 -0.96 -9.56
N HIS A 742 10.54 -0.28 -10.70
CA HIS A 742 9.59 -0.42 -11.81
C HIS A 742 9.71 -1.76 -12.55
N GLU A 743 10.85 -2.45 -12.46
CA GLU A 743 11.05 -3.81 -12.98
C GLU A 743 10.61 -4.88 -11.98
N MET A 744 10.04 -4.51 -10.83
CA MET A 744 9.58 -5.43 -9.79
C MET A 744 8.12 -5.22 -9.40
N ASP A 745 7.37 -4.51 -10.24
CA ASP A 745 5.92 -4.31 -10.11
C ASP A 745 5.24 -5.14 -11.21
N MET A 746 4.75 -6.33 -10.87
CA MET A 746 4.34 -7.30 -11.90
C MET A 746 3.15 -6.84 -12.74
N GLU A 747 2.26 -6.01 -12.20
CA GLU A 747 1.16 -5.42 -12.98
C GLU A 747 1.72 -4.47 -14.05
N LYS A 748 2.64 -3.57 -13.66
CA LYS A 748 3.29 -2.66 -14.61
C LYS A 748 4.21 -3.37 -15.58
N VAL A 749 4.91 -4.41 -15.14
CA VAL A 749 5.74 -5.24 -16.01
C VAL A 749 4.86 -5.89 -17.06
N TYR A 750 3.77 -6.54 -16.67
CA TYR A 750 2.84 -7.12 -17.64
C TYR A 750 2.34 -6.08 -18.64
N ALA A 751 1.77 -4.97 -18.14
CA ALA A 751 1.18 -3.93 -18.98
C ALA A 751 2.16 -3.30 -19.98
N ASN A 752 3.43 -3.12 -19.60
CA ASN A 752 4.41 -2.42 -20.44
C ASN A 752 5.31 -3.34 -21.26
N GLN A 753 5.53 -4.58 -20.81
CA GLN A 753 6.54 -5.48 -21.36
C GLN A 753 5.95 -6.67 -22.11
N ILE A 754 4.76 -7.15 -21.69
CA ILE A 754 4.15 -8.40 -22.17
C ILE A 754 2.85 -8.13 -22.93
N ALA A 755 1.91 -7.38 -22.34
CA ALA A 755 0.62 -7.07 -22.95
C ALA A 755 0.72 -6.47 -24.37
N PRO A 756 1.70 -5.58 -24.68
CA PRO A 756 1.86 -5.05 -26.05
C PRO A 756 2.20 -6.11 -27.11
N ILE A 757 2.59 -7.32 -26.70
CA ILE A 757 2.85 -8.47 -27.57
C ILE A 757 1.68 -9.45 -27.52
N LEU A 758 1.32 -9.92 -26.32
CA LEU A 758 0.36 -10.99 -26.11
C LEU A 758 -1.09 -10.54 -26.38
N GLU A 759 -1.43 -9.29 -26.06
CA GLU A 759 -2.76 -8.71 -26.30
C GLU A 759 -2.80 -7.90 -27.61
N HIS A 760 -1.74 -7.98 -28.43
CA HIS A 760 -1.69 -7.31 -29.72
C HIS A 760 -2.80 -7.87 -30.63
N VAL A 761 -3.51 -6.98 -31.35
CA VAL A 761 -4.67 -7.35 -32.20
C VAL A 761 -4.33 -8.37 -33.31
N ASP A 762 -3.07 -8.41 -33.71
CA ASP A 762 -2.55 -9.30 -34.73
C ASP A 762 -1.88 -10.57 -34.19
N TYR A 763 -1.86 -10.75 -32.86
CA TYR A 763 -1.28 -11.94 -32.23
C TYR A 763 -2.03 -13.20 -32.67
N ASN A 764 -1.29 -14.23 -33.09
CA ASN A 764 -1.82 -15.55 -33.36
C ASN A 764 -2.29 -16.21 -32.05
N PRO A 765 -3.60 -16.37 -31.81
CA PRO A 765 -4.12 -16.91 -30.55
C PRO A 765 -3.74 -18.39 -30.34
N GLU A 766 -3.36 -19.11 -31.40
CA GLU A 766 -2.89 -20.49 -31.31
C GLU A 766 -1.39 -20.59 -30.94
N ALA A 767 -0.66 -19.47 -31.00
CA ALA A 767 0.73 -19.43 -30.57
C ALA A 767 0.84 -19.24 -29.05
N SER A 768 1.85 -19.85 -28.44
CA SER A 768 2.17 -19.60 -27.03
C SER A 768 3.07 -18.38 -26.87
N PHE A 769 2.84 -17.62 -25.79
CA PHE A 769 3.79 -16.62 -25.30
C PHE A 769 4.61 -17.21 -24.16
N GLU A 770 5.93 -17.02 -24.23
CA GLU A 770 6.90 -17.74 -23.40
C GLU A 770 7.97 -16.79 -22.84
N ILE A 771 8.58 -17.16 -21.72
CA ILE A 771 9.72 -16.43 -21.16
C ILE A 771 10.93 -17.36 -21.24
N HIS A 772 11.75 -17.17 -22.27
CA HIS A 772 12.84 -18.10 -22.58
C HIS A 772 14.11 -17.88 -21.76
N GLU A 773 14.28 -16.72 -21.14
CA GLU A 773 15.30 -16.53 -20.13
C GLU A 773 14.81 -15.60 -19.04
N TYR A 774 14.92 -16.05 -17.80
CA TYR A 774 14.59 -15.23 -16.64
C TYR A 774 15.65 -15.33 -15.54
N LYS A 775 16.02 -14.18 -14.98
CA LYS A 775 16.76 -14.11 -13.72
C LYS A 775 16.60 -12.77 -12.99
N PHE A 776 16.36 -12.84 -11.69
CA PHE A 776 16.46 -11.68 -10.81
C PHE A 776 17.92 -11.36 -10.46
N ILE A 777 18.37 -10.16 -10.83
CA ILE A 777 19.79 -9.81 -10.85
C ILE A 777 20.13 -8.58 -10.01
N VAL A 778 21.39 -8.56 -9.57
CA VAL A 778 22.05 -7.42 -8.95
C VAL A 778 22.71 -6.53 -10.00
N LYS A 779 23.24 -7.11 -11.06
CA LYS A 779 23.82 -6.41 -12.23
C LYS A 779 24.07 -7.37 -13.39
N MET A 780 23.97 -6.86 -14.61
CA MET A 780 24.43 -7.55 -15.82
C MET A 780 25.97 -7.46 -15.96
N LYS A 781 26.59 -8.49 -16.55
CA LYS A 781 28.00 -8.52 -16.96
C LYS A 781 28.07 -8.56 -18.50
N ARG A 782 29.25 -8.32 -19.08
CA ARG A 782 29.49 -8.49 -20.53
C ARG A 782 29.11 -9.89 -21.03
N ALA A 783 29.32 -10.90 -20.20
CA ALA A 783 28.80 -12.25 -20.39
C ALA A 783 28.28 -12.77 -19.04
N GLY A 784 26.96 -12.97 -18.92
CA GLY A 784 26.29 -13.42 -17.70
C GLY A 784 25.89 -12.29 -16.75
N PHE A 785 25.68 -12.61 -15.47
CA PHE A 785 25.15 -11.67 -14.47
C PHE A 785 25.61 -11.99 -13.05
N VAL A 786 25.29 -11.09 -12.11
CA VAL A 786 25.29 -11.35 -10.67
C VAL A 786 23.83 -11.55 -10.23
N SER A 787 23.52 -12.70 -9.65
CA SER A 787 22.16 -13.01 -9.17
C SER A 787 21.90 -12.47 -7.77
N VAL A 788 20.62 -12.19 -7.50
CA VAL A 788 20.09 -12.06 -6.15
C VAL A 788 20.00 -13.45 -5.52
N ALA A 789 20.64 -13.66 -4.37
CA ALA A 789 20.72 -14.98 -3.72
C ALA A 789 20.08 -15.02 -2.32
N THR A 790 19.43 -13.93 -1.90
CA THR A 790 18.68 -13.85 -0.64
C THR A 790 17.22 -14.24 -0.84
N SER A 791 16.46 -14.31 0.26
CA SER A 791 15.00 -14.56 0.28
C SER A 791 14.18 -13.58 -0.58
N HIS A 792 14.75 -12.43 -0.93
CA HIS A 792 14.15 -11.49 -1.90
C HIS A 792 13.81 -12.18 -3.22
N ASN A 793 14.67 -13.10 -3.65
CA ASN A 793 14.47 -13.84 -4.89
C ASN A 793 13.30 -14.84 -4.76
N SER A 794 13.12 -15.48 -3.60
CA SER A 794 11.97 -16.36 -3.34
C SER A 794 10.64 -15.60 -3.43
N ALA A 795 10.56 -14.44 -2.76
CA ALA A 795 9.38 -13.60 -2.74
C ALA A 795 9.08 -12.98 -4.11
N PHE A 796 10.11 -12.46 -4.79
CA PHE A 796 10.00 -11.96 -6.15
C PHE A 796 9.50 -13.03 -7.12
N PHE A 797 10.02 -14.25 -7.00
CA PHE A 797 9.62 -15.37 -7.83
C PHE A 797 8.17 -15.80 -7.60
N ALA A 798 7.66 -15.77 -6.36
CA ALA A 798 6.24 -16.02 -6.07
C ALA A 798 5.34 -14.96 -6.74
N MET A 799 5.76 -13.69 -6.70
CA MET A 799 5.05 -12.60 -7.37
C MET A 799 5.04 -12.76 -8.89
N LEU A 800 6.17 -13.14 -9.49
CA LEU A 800 6.26 -13.45 -10.93
C LEU A 800 5.40 -14.66 -11.29
N ALA A 801 5.42 -15.73 -10.48
CA ALA A 801 4.60 -16.92 -10.69
C ALA A 801 3.11 -16.60 -10.71
N LYS A 802 2.64 -15.73 -9.80
CA LYS A 802 1.26 -15.25 -9.80
C LYS A 802 0.90 -14.59 -11.13
N MET A 803 1.70 -13.64 -11.61
CA MET A 803 1.49 -12.97 -12.90
C MET A 803 1.43 -13.98 -14.06
N MET A 804 2.38 -14.91 -14.10
CA MET A 804 2.43 -15.92 -15.18
C MET A 804 1.19 -16.81 -15.18
N LEU A 805 0.76 -17.28 -14.02
CA LEU A 805 -0.45 -18.08 -13.84
C LEU A 805 -1.72 -17.32 -14.25
N THR A 806 -1.87 -16.08 -13.80
CA THR A 806 -3.03 -15.23 -14.14
C THR A 806 -3.16 -14.99 -15.64
N HIS A 807 -2.04 -14.88 -16.35
CA HIS A 807 -2.02 -14.62 -17.79
C HIS A 807 -1.70 -15.85 -18.64
N ASN A 808 -1.79 -17.06 -18.07
CA ASN A 808 -1.62 -18.34 -18.77
C ASN A 808 -0.29 -18.48 -19.55
N ILE A 809 0.80 -17.93 -19.01
CA ILE A 809 2.16 -18.05 -19.56
C ILE A 809 2.76 -19.37 -19.08
N LYS A 810 2.87 -20.36 -19.98
CA LYS A 810 3.18 -21.77 -19.62
C LYS A 810 4.64 -22.16 -19.69
N GLU A 811 5.44 -21.55 -20.56
CA GLU A 811 6.81 -21.98 -20.81
C GLU A 811 7.78 -20.92 -20.28
N VAL A 812 8.45 -21.23 -19.17
CA VAL A 812 9.31 -20.28 -18.46
C VAL A 812 10.64 -20.93 -18.12
N PHE A 813 11.69 -20.28 -18.58
CA PHE A 813 13.02 -20.83 -18.67
C PHE A 813 13.96 -20.01 -17.75
N GLN A 814 14.35 -20.61 -16.63
CA GLN A 814 15.24 -19.97 -15.64
C GLN A 814 16.72 -20.11 -16.00
N TRP A 815 17.50 -19.02 -15.92
CA TRP A 815 18.95 -19.06 -16.19
C TRP A 815 19.78 -19.49 -14.97
N GLY A 816 20.66 -20.48 -15.17
CA GLY A 816 21.65 -20.96 -14.19
C GLY A 816 21.36 -22.35 -13.62
N ASN A 817 22.41 -23.15 -13.43
CA ASN A 817 22.31 -24.54 -12.98
C ASN A 817 22.45 -24.68 -11.45
N VAL A 818 21.72 -25.65 -10.89
CA VAL A 818 21.99 -26.21 -9.56
C VAL A 818 23.32 -26.98 -9.61
N GLN A 819 24.33 -26.53 -8.86
CA GLN A 819 25.55 -27.31 -8.61
C GLN A 819 25.42 -28.04 -7.26
N GLU A 820 25.54 -29.37 -7.29
CA GLU A 820 25.83 -30.22 -6.12
C GLU A 820 24.85 -30.02 -4.94
N GLY A 821 23.54 -30.04 -5.21
CA GLY A 821 22.52 -30.09 -4.16
C GLY A 821 22.47 -28.88 -3.22
N SER A 822 22.98 -27.70 -3.62
CA SER A 822 22.53 -26.44 -3.01
C SER A 822 21.26 -26.01 -3.71
N TYR A 823 20.14 -25.98 -3.02
CA TYR A 823 18.96 -25.33 -3.58
C TYR A 823 19.16 -23.82 -3.53
N SER A 824 18.88 -23.16 -4.64
CA SER A 824 18.75 -21.70 -4.68
C SER A 824 17.39 -21.31 -4.06
N PRO A 825 17.26 -20.10 -3.50
CA PRO A 825 16.01 -19.63 -2.88
C PRO A 825 14.74 -19.83 -3.73
N GLU A 826 14.83 -19.79 -5.06
CA GLU A 826 13.69 -19.99 -5.97
C GLU A 826 13.15 -21.43 -5.94
N ALA A 827 14.01 -22.43 -5.71
CA ALA A 827 13.62 -23.83 -5.84
C ALA A 827 12.63 -24.28 -4.76
N MET A 828 12.64 -23.64 -3.59
CA MET A 828 11.67 -23.92 -2.53
C MET A 828 10.30 -23.35 -2.87
N THR A 829 10.25 -22.16 -3.50
CA THR A 829 9.00 -21.60 -4.05
C THR A 829 8.47 -22.46 -5.20
N GLN A 830 9.36 -22.95 -6.08
CA GLN A 830 8.98 -23.90 -7.14
C GLN A 830 8.38 -25.19 -6.57
N LEU A 831 8.96 -25.75 -5.50
CA LEU A 831 8.42 -26.94 -4.84
C LEU A 831 7.01 -26.71 -4.28
N ALA A 832 6.77 -25.54 -3.68
CA ALA A 832 5.45 -25.17 -3.19
C ALA A 832 4.43 -25.06 -4.34
N LEU A 833 4.77 -24.37 -5.42
CA LEU A 833 3.94 -24.25 -6.63
C LEU A 833 3.69 -25.62 -7.28
N PHE A 834 4.70 -26.47 -7.38
CA PHE A 834 4.58 -27.81 -7.95
C PHE A 834 3.55 -28.66 -7.18
N SER A 835 3.48 -28.52 -5.86
CA SER A 835 2.48 -29.22 -5.04
C SER A 835 1.03 -28.79 -5.29
N MET A 836 0.84 -27.67 -6.00
CA MET A 836 -0.46 -27.11 -6.37
C MET A 836 -0.83 -27.39 -7.84
N VAL A 837 0.03 -28.04 -8.63
CA VAL A 837 -0.25 -28.35 -10.04
C VAL A 837 -1.52 -29.21 -10.14
N GLY A 838 -2.40 -28.86 -11.07
CA GLY A 838 -3.72 -29.45 -11.24
C GLY A 838 -4.81 -28.84 -10.36
N ASN A 839 -4.46 -27.96 -9.42
CA ASN A 839 -5.47 -27.25 -8.63
C ASN A 839 -6.11 -26.12 -9.45
N THR A 840 -7.39 -25.87 -9.20
CA THR A 840 -8.10 -24.71 -9.73
C THR A 840 -7.59 -23.43 -9.08
N LEU A 841 -7.21 -22.43 -9.89
CA LEU A 841 -6.72 -21.12 -9.46
C LEU A 841 -7.87 -20.11 -9.35
N TYR A 842 -7.88 -19.34 -8.25
CA TYR A 842 -8.85 -18.28 -8.00
C TYR A 842 -8.18 -16.91 -7.86
N GLU A 843 -8.90 -15.86 -8.23
CA GLU A 843 -8.53 -14.49 -7.88
C GLU A 843 -8.60 -14.29 -6.37
N ASN A 844 -7.80 -13.34 -5.88
CA ASN A 844 -7.88 -12.89 -4.51
C ASN A 844 -7.64 -11.39 -4.43
N THR A 845 -8.19 -10.79 -3.39
CA THR A 845 -7.97 -9.39 -3.02
C THR A 845 -7.00 -9.30 -1.86
N SER A 846 -6.43 -8.12 -1.68
CA SER A 846 -5.73 -7.72 -0.45
C SER A 846 -6.43 -6.48 0.10
N SER A 847 -6.66 -6.44 1.41
CA SER A 847 -7.21 -5.28 2.12
C SER A 847 -6.41 -3.98 1.92
N VAL A 848 -5.13 -4.10 1.57
CA VAL A 848 -4.25 -2.98 1.21
C VAL A 848 -3.39 -3.33 0.00
N SER A 849 -3.18 -2.38 -0.91
CA SER A 849 -2.29 -2.58 -2.07
C SER A 849 -0.80 -2.59 -1.66
N LYS A 850 -0.44 -1.74 -0.70
CA LYS A 850 0.83 -1.74 0.02
C LYS A 850 0.57 -1.55 1.50
N THR A 851 1.34 -2.22 2.33
CA THR A 851 1.27 -2.06 3.78
C THR A 851 1.90 -0.75 4.23
N HIS A 852 1.74 -0.40 5.51
CA HIS A 852 2.40 0.78 6.11
C HIS A 852 3.93 0.73 6.00
N GLN A 853 4.50 -0.47 5.89
CA GLN A 853 5.94 -0.67 5.69
C GLN A 853 6.37 -0.60 4.22
N GLY A 854 5.40 -0.45 3.31
CA GLY A 854 5.61 -0.45 1.86
C GLY A 854 5.72 -1.85 1.24
N ASN A 855 5.46 -2.91 2.02
CA ASN A 855 5.43 -4.28 1.49
C ASN A 855 4.18 -4.47 0.62
N THR A 856 4.33 -5.20 -0.48
CA THR A 856 3.22 -5.78 -1.24
C THR A 856 3.02 -7.19 -0.69
N VAL A 857 1.86 -7.43 -0.07
CA VAL A 857 1.48 -8.73 0.47
C VAL A 857 0.34 -9.28 -0.38
N ASN A 858 0.51 -10.47 -0.94
CA ASN A 858 -0.48 -11.12 -1.81
C ASN A 858 -0.27 -12.64 -1.80
N GLY A 859 -1.06 -13.40 -2.57
CA GLY A 859 -0.87 -14.84 -2.69
C GLY A 859 -1.49 -15.48 -3.92
N ILE A 860 -1.27 -16.78 -4.07
CA ILE A 860 -1.86 -17.66 -5.09
C ILE A 860 -2.81 -18.59 -4.34
N PHE A 861 -4.09 -18.53 -4.67
CA PHE A 861 -5.15 -19.26 -3.97
C PHE A 861 -5.69 -20.36 -4.87
N THR A 862 -5.65 -21.60 -4.37
CA THR A 862 -6.05 -22.74 -5.19
C THR A 862 -6.94 -23.72 -4.44
N LYS A 863 -7.89 -24.30 -5.19
CA LYS A 863 -8.77 -25.38 -4.73
C LYS A 863 -8.36 -26.68 -5.38
N ARG A 864 -8.20 -27.73 -4.57
CA ARG A 864 -7.87 -29.08 -5.05
C ARG A 864 -9.14 -29.77 -5.54
N GLU A 865 -9.08 -30.38 -6.72
CA GLU A 865 -10.22 -31.13 -7.24
C GLU A 865 -10.47 -32.44 -6.47
N ALA A 866 -9.39 -33.11 -6.03
CA ALA A 866 -9.48 -34.45 -5.45
C ALA A 866 -10.20 -34.51 -4.09
N ASP A 867 -10.11 -33.47 -3.28
CA ASP A 867 -10.60 -33.45 -1.90
C ASP A 867 -11.16 -32.09 -1.46
N GLU A 868 -11.34 -31.15 -2.39
CA GLU A 868 -11.73 -29.75 -2.12
C GLU A 868 -10.84 -29.02 -1.11
N GLY A 869 -9.64 -29.53 -0.84
CA GLY A 869 -8.69 -28.87 0.05
C GLY A 869 -8.20 -27.56 -0.56
N ILE A 870 -7.73 -26.66 0.31
CA ILE A 870 -7.25 -25.33 -0.09
C ILE A 870 -5.74 -25.33 0.03
N ASP A 871 -5.06 -24.89 -1.02
CA ASP A 871 -3.61 -24.65 -0.99
C ASP A 871 -3.36 -23.17 -1.34
N VAL A 872 -2.67 -22.46 -0.45
CA VAL A 872 -2.38 -21.01 -0.59
C VAL A 872 -0.87 -20.80 -0.57
N LEU A 873 -0.33 -19.99 -1.48
CA LEU A 873 1.05 -19.52 -1.47
C LEU A 873 1.06 -18.00 -1.30
N THR A 874 1.34 -17.50 -0.10
CA THR A 874 1.45 -16.07 0.17
C THR A 874 2.90 -15.59 0.02
N PHE A 875 3.07 -14.31 -0.30
CA PHE A 875 4.38 -13.66 -0.38
C PHE A 875 4.29 -12.22 0.12
N SER A 876 5.43 -11.73 0.62
CA SER A 876 5.63 -10.32 1.00
C SER A 876 6.87 -9.78 0.33
N PHE A 877 6.74 -8.69 -0.44
CA PHE A 877 7.84 -8.11 -1.20
C PHE A 877 7.81 -6.58 -1.17
N ASN A 878 8.95 -5.93 -0.92
CA ASN A 878 9.06 -4.48 -0.97
C ASN A 878 9.96 -4.05 -2.14
N ASN A 879 9.36 -3.45 -3.16
CA ASN A 879 10.08 -3.03 -4.36
C ASN A 879 10.81 -1.68 -4.22
N GLU A 880 10.59 -0.93 -3.14
CA GLU A 880 11.21 0.39 -2.89
C GLU A 880 12.32 0.30 -1.84
N ASN A 881 12.19 -0.60 -0.87
CA ASN A 881 13.11 -0.76 0.25
C ASN A 881 13.54 -2.23 0.42
N MET A 882 14.75 -2.55 -0.03
CA MET A 882 15.34 -3.90 -0.03
C MET A 882 15.92 -4.32 1.33
N VAL A 883 15.36 -3.82 2.43
CA VAL A 883 15.76 -4.15 3.81
C VAL A 883 14.71 -5.04 4.43
N ASN A 884 15.11 -6.13 5.09
CA ASN A 884 14.17 -6.98 5.82
C ASN A 884 13.52 -6.17 6.97
N LEU A 885 12.20 -6.04 6.95
CA LEU A 885 11.41 -5.33 7.94
C LEU A 885 10.74 -6.31 8.93
N ALA A 886 10.14 -5.76 9.99
CA ALA A 886 9.44 -6.56 11.00
C ALA A 886 8.24 -7.30 10.36
N PRO A 887 7.94 -8.55 10.77
CA PRO A 887 6.81 -9.30 10.23
C PRO A 887 5.49 -8.56 10.40
N GLU A 888 4.63 -8.68 9.40
CA GLU A 888 3.30 -8.09 9.38
C GLU A 888 2.27 -9.13 9.78
N LEU A 889 1.21 -8.72 10.47
CA LEU A 889 0.07 -9.60 10.72
C LEU A 889 -0.63 -9.88 9.37
N LEU A 890 -1.00 -11.14 9.16
CA LEU A 890 -1.64 -11.63 7.94
C LEU A 890 -2.89 -12.40 8.34
N GLN A 891 -4.01 -12.12 7.68
CA GLN A 891 -5.22 -12.90 7.79
C GLN A 891 -5.55 -13.47 6.41
N ILE A 892 -5.79 -14.77 6.33
CA ILE A 892 -6.18 -15.46 5.10
C ILE A 892 -7.62 -15.90 5.24
N ASP A 893 -8.49 -15.31 4.43
CA ASP A 893 -9.92 -15.60 4.41
C ASP A 893 -10.30 -16.24 3.08
N VAL A 894 -10.84 -17.45 3.13
CA VAL A 894 -11.34 -18.14 1.94
C VAL A 894 -12.80 -18.50 2.16
N ARG A 895 -13.68 -17.90 1.36
CA ARG A 895 -15.09 -18.24 1.37
C ARG A 895 -15.29 -19.57 0.66
N VAL A 896 -16.05 -20.47 1.27
CA VAL A 896 -16.25 -21.86 0.81
C VAL A 896 -17.72 -22.26 0.88
N ASP A 897 -18.10 -23.17 -0.01
CA ASP A 897 -19.44 -23.80 -0.04
C ASP A 897 -19.49 -24.96 0.95
N LYS A 898 -19.36 -24.63 2.24
CA LYS A 898 -19.47 -25.55 3.38
C LYS A 898 -20.36 -24.93 4.46
N PRO A 899 -21.12 -25.73 5.22
CA PRO A 899 -21.85 -25.23 6.38
C PRO A 899 -20.93 -24.54 7.39
N THR A 900 -21.42 -23.52 8.08
CA THR A 900 -20.71 -22.91 9.22
C THR A 900 -20.46 -23.95 10.31
N GLY A 901 -19.27 -23.93 10.91
CA GLY A 901 -18.86 -24.91 11.91
C GLY A 901 -18.12 -26.14 11.35
N THR A 902 -18.07 -26.30 10.02
CA THR A 902 -17.35 -27.41 9.36
C THR A 902 -15.88 -27.43 9.80
N ARG A 903 -15.42 -28.58 10.30
CA ARG A 903 -14.05 -28.72 10.82
C ARG A 903 -13.02 -28.84 9.69
N PHE A 904 -11.92 -28.12 9.85
CA PHE A 904 -10.76 -28.21 8.99
C PHE A 904 -9.48 -28.21 9.82
N ARG A 905 -8.39 -28.65 9.21
CA ARG A 905 -7.04 -28.49 9.74
C ARG A 905 -6.16 -27.77 8.74
N TYR A 906 -5.24 -26.95 9.22
CA TYR A 906 -4.25 -26.31 8.36
C TYR A 906 -2.83 -26.45 8.91
N ARG A 907 -1.83 -26.34 8.03
CA ARG A 907 -0.41 -26.25 8.39
C ARG A 907 0.29 -25.31 7.41
N ALA A 908 1.44 -24.77 7.81
CA ALA A 908 2.20 -23.83 7.01
C ALA A 908 3.68 -24.23 6.87
N ALA A 909 4.33 -23.80 5.80
CA ALA A 909 5.78 -23.82 5.65
C ALA A 909 6.27 -22.44 5.18
N GLN A 910 7.44 -22.02 5.64
CA GLN A 910 7.97 -20.66 5.44
C GLN A 910 9.34 -20.68 4.77
N ILE A 911 9.55 -19.73 3.86
CA ILE A 911 10.80 -19.48 3.14
C ILE A 911 11.12 -17.99 3.28
N ASP A 912 12.25 -17.67 3.92
CA ASP A 912 12.63 -16.32 4.35
C ASP A 912 14.15 -16.23 4.61
N SER A 913 14.62 -15.15 5.24
CA SER A 913 16.03 -14.97 5.57
C SER A 913 16.57 -15.99 6.58
N GLU A 914 15.71 -16.53 7.44
CA GLU A 914 16.09 -17.50 8.47
C GLU A 914 16.15 -18.93 7.92
N THR A 915 15.66 -19.18 6.71
CA THR A 915 15.71 -20.47 6.01
C THR A 915 16.61 -20.46 4.78
N ASN A 916 17.10 -19.28 4.36
CA ASN A 916 18.05 -19.14 3.26
C ASN A 916 19.49 -19.49 3.70
N ILE A 917 20.09 -20.49 3.05
CA ILE A 917 21.43 -21.00 3.39
C ILE A 917 22.54 -19.94 3.34
N GLU A 918 22.54 -19.05 2.34
CA GLU A 918 23.59 -18.03 2.21
C GLU A 918 23.44 -16.98 3.31
N GLN A 919 22.21 -16.57 3.63
CA GLN A 919 21.93 -15.62 4.72
C GLN A 919 22.23 -16.24 6.10
N GLN A 920 21.94 -17.52 6.32
CA GLN A 920 22.38 -18.24 7.52
C GLN A 920 23.90 -18.27 7.62
N PHE A 921 24.62 -18.50 6.52
CA PHE A 921 26.08 -18.46 6.50
C PHE A 921 26.63 -17.07 6.87
N PHE A 922 26.08 -15.99 6.32
CA PHE A 922 26.48 -14.63 6.69
C PHE A 922 26.22 -14.33 8.18
N LYS A 923 25.18 -14.93 8.78
CA LYS A 923 24.86 -14.82 10.21
C LYS A 923 25.84 -15.60 11.10
N ASP A 924 26.18 -16.83 10.70
CA ASP A 924 27.06 -17.72 11.47
C ASP A 924 28.54 -17.34 11.40
N PHE A 925 28.97 -16.65 10.34
CA PHE A 925 30.37 -16.33 10.07
C PHE A 925 30.58 -14.82 9.92
N PRO A 926 30.86 -14.08 11.01
CA PRO A 926 31.03 -12.61 10.97
C PRO A 926 32.10 -12.12 9.97
N ASN A 927 33.16 -12.88 9.72
CA ASN A 927 34.16 -12.51 8.71
C ASN A 927 33.58 -12.40 7.30
N ALA A 928 32.44 -13.05 7.00
CA ALA A 928 31.75 -12.93 5.73
C ALA A 928 31.09 -11.55 5.52
N THR A 929 30.88 -10.77 6.58
CA THR A 929 30.31 -9.40 6.51
C THR A 929 31.39 -8.31 6.56
N ILE A 930 32.61 -8.65 7.01
CA ILE A 930 33.75 -7.73 7.09
C ILE A 930 34.44 -7.63 5.73
N LEU A 931 34.75 -6.41 5.30
CA LEU A 931 35.49 -6.14 4.06
C LEU A 931 36.88 -6.79 4.07
N GLU A 932 37.33 -7.27 2.91
CA GLU A 932 38.67 -7.85 2.74
C GLU A 932 39.79 -6.85 3.09
N SER A 933 39.57 -5.56 2.86
CA SER A 933 40.49 -4.48 3.27
C SER A 933 40.68 -4.40 4.78
N ASN A 934 39.74 -4.95 5.56
CA ASN A 934 39.74 -4.97 7.02
C ASN A 934 39.99 -6.39 7.56
N GLY A 935 40.54 -7.30 6.74
CA GLY A 935 40.85 -8.68 7.13
C GLY A 935 39.68 -9.66 7.07
N GLY A 936 38.53 -9.26 6.52
CA GLY A 936 37.37 -10.14 6.32
C GLY A 936 37.37 -10.85 4.97
N TRP A 937 36.21 -11.40 4.58
CA TRP A 937 36.03 -12.16 3.34
C TRP A 937 35.18 -11.44 2.29
N ARG A 938 34.53 -10.34 2.67
CA ARG A 938 33.60 -9.61 1.81
C ARG A 938 34.34 -8.74 0.81
N LYS A 939 34.00 -8.87 -0.48
CA LYS A 939 34.52 -7.95 -1.51
C LYS A 939 33.90 -6.56 -1.36
N ALA A 940 34.69 -5.53 -1.64
CA ALA A 940 34.26 -4.14 -1.50
C ALA A 940 33.10 -3.75 -2.42
N ASP A 941 33.02 -4.30 -3.63
CA ASP A 941 32.01 -3.94 -4.65
C ASP A 941 30.76 -4.84 -4.62
N ALA A 942 30.66 -5.76 -3.64
CA ALA A 942 29.59 -6.74 -3.61
C ALA A 942 28.30 -6.17 -3.00
N HIS A 943 27.21 -6.21 -3.75
CA HIS A 943 25.87 -5.87 -3.25
C HIS A 943 25.41 -6.84 -2.16
N SER A 944 24.74 -6.36 -1.11
CA SER A 944 24.34 -7.15 0.07
C SER A 944 23.56 -8.44 -0.26
N THR A 945 22.80 -8.43 -1.35
CA THR A 945 22.00 -9.58 -1.81
C THR A 945 22.69 -10.47 -2.85
N ALA A 946 23.92 -10.16 -3.25
CA ALA A 946 24.67 -10.94 -4.22
C ALA A 946 25.05 -12.32 -3.68
N SER A 947 25.01 -13.34 -4.55
CA SER A 947 25.45 -14.69 -4.21
C SER A 947 26.86 -14.76 -3.62
N ILE A 948 27.12 -15.70 -2.71
CA ILE A 948 28.42 -15.94 -2.08
C ILE A 948 29.56 -16.03 -3.11
N ARG A 949 29.32 -16.63 -4.28
CA ARG A 949 30.28 -16.70 -5.39
C ARG A 949 30.79 -15.32 -5.79
N ASP A 950 29.87 -14.37 -5.95
CA ASP A 950 30.18 -13.01 -6.37
C ASP A 950 30.56 -12.13 -5.16
N ALA A 951 30.01 -12.41 -3.98
CA ALA A 951 30.15 -11.63 -2.75
C ALA A 951 31.46 -11.83 -1.98
N LEU A 952 31.97 -13.06 -1.92
CA LEU A 952 33.13 -13.41 -1.09
C LEU A 952 34.39 -13.62 -1.92
N ASN A 953 35.54 -13.35 -1.32
CA ASN A 953 36.85 -13.78 -1.82
C ASN A 953 37.02 -15.31 -1.72
N GLU A 954 38.14 -15.84 -2.20
CA GLU A 954 38.37 -17.28 -2.27
C GLU A 954 38.32 -17.97 -0.90
N VAL A 955 38.90 -17.35 0.14
CA VAL A 955 38.87 -17.87 1.51
C VAL A 955 37.44 -18.04 2.02
N GLY A 956 36.60 -17.01 1.88
CA GLY A 956 35.19 -17.09 2.29
C GLY A 956 34.40 -18.13 1.51
N ARG A 957 34.65 -18.25 0.20
CA ARG A 957 34.01 -19.28 -0.64
C ARG A 957 34.42 -20.69 -0.22
N ASP A 958 35.67 -20.91 0.16
CA ASP A 958 36.18 -22.20 0.61
C ASP A 958 35.58 -22.62 1.95
N VAL A 959 35.43 -21.66 2.87
CA VAL A 959 34.73 -21.89 4.14
C VAL A 959 33.27 -22.23 3.85
N PHE A 960 32.58 -21.48 3.00
CA PHE A 960 31.20 -21.80 2.62
C PHE A 960 31.09 -23.22 2.03
N ARG A 961 31.95 -23.60 1.07
CA ARG A 961 31.95 -24.94 0.48
C ARG A 961 32.09 -26.05 1.52
N LYS A 962 32.96 -25.89 2.52
CA LYS A 962 33.18 -26.86 3.61
C LYS A 962 32.05 -26.90 4.64
N GLN A 963 31.38 -25.78 4.86
CA GLN A 963 30.34 -25.64 5.90
C GLN A 963 28.92 -25.85 5.36
N LYS A 964 28.75 -25.85 4.04
CA LYS A 964 27.46 -25.98 3.35
C LYS A 964 26.62 -27.17 3.84
N GLU A 965 27.24 -28.32 4.12
CA GLU A 965 26.54 -29.52 4.60
C GLU A 965 25.86 -29.34 5.97
N ARG A 966 26.35 -28.41 6.81
CA ARG A 966 25.78 -28.09 8.14
C ARG A 966 24.33 -27.60 8.06
N TYR A 967 23.98 -26.95 6.95
CA TYR A 967 22.64 -26.41 6.72
C TYR A 967 21.67 -27.46 6.14
N GLY A 968 22.17 -28.66 5.82
CA GLY A 968 21.40 -29.76 5.25
C GLY A 968 21.08 -29.59 3.77
N LYS A 969 20.68 -30.69 3.11
CA LYS A 969 20.06 -30.65 1.79
C LYS A 969 18.55 -30.45 1.99
N VAL A 970 18.05 -29.25 1.73
CA VAL A 970 16.61 -28.95 1.84
C VAL A 970 15.91 -29.43 0.57
N THR A 971 15.46 -30.69 0.54
CA THR A 971 14.71 -31.28 -0.59
C THR A 971 13.20 -31.26 -0.38
N SER A 972 12.73 -30.73 0.75
CA SER A 972 11.32 -30.67 1.11
C SER A 972 11.01 -29.44 1.96
N LEU A 973 9.76 -28.98 1.91
CA LEU A 973 9.26 -27.91 2.77
C LEU A 973 9.21 -28.39 4.23
N LYS A 974 9.74 -27.59 5.15
CA LYS A 974 9.61 -27.83 6.59
C LYS A 974 8.24 -27.32 7.06
N TRP A 975 7.29 -28.23 7.18
CA TRP A 975 5.93 -27.93 7.62
C TRP A 975 5.82 -27.77 9.13
N SER A 976 4.92 -26.88 9.56
CA SER A 976 4.42 -26.82 10.93
C SER A 976 3.54 -28.05 11.24
N ASP A 977 3.25 -28.23 12.53
CA ASP A 977 2.18 -29.12 12.96
C ASP A 977 0.82 -28.66 12.40
N TRP A 978 -0.11 -29.61 12.29
CA TRP A 978 -1.49 -29.33 11.91
C TRP A 978 -2.24 -28.64 13.04
N ILE A 979 -3.00 -27.60 12.70
CA ILE A 979 -3.84 -26.83 13.62
C ILE A 979 -5.30 -27.01 13.17
N GLU A 980 -6.17 -27.44 14.08
CA GLU A 980 -7.60 -27.60 13.81
C GLU A 980 -8.43 -26.35 14.11
N ARG A 981 -9.42 -26.08 13.27
CA ARG A 981 -10.37 -24.97 13.35
C ARG A 981 -11.72 -25.38 12.75
N SER A 982 -12.70 -24.49 12.85
CA SER A 982 -13.99 -24.61 12.18
C SER A 982 -14.28 -23.37 11.36
N THR A 983 -15.02 -23.54 10.26
CA THR A 983 -15.47 -22.42 9.42
C THR A 983 -16.40 -21.47 10.19
N GLN A 984 -16.35 -20.19 9.87
CA GLN A 984 -17.15 -19.13 10.50
C GLN A 984 -18.14 -18.53 9.49
N GLY A 985 -19.29 -18.00 9.90
CA GLY A 985 -20.25 -17.36 8.97
C GLY A 985 -21.72 -17.71 9.22
N ASN A 986 -22.52 -17.74 8.14
CA ASN A 986 -23.94 -18.11 8.18
C ASN A 986 -24.20 -19.42 7.40
N ASP A 987 -25.44 -19.88 7.35
CA ASP A 987 -25.79 -21.20 6.80
C ASP A 987 -25.65 -21.32 5.27
N ARG A 988 -25.42 -20.22 4.54
CA ARG A 988 -25.35 -20.20 3.06
C ARG A 988 -23.94 -20.12 2.50
N ALA A 989 -22.96 -19.64 3.27
CA ALA A 989 -21.55 -19.67 2.93
C ALA A 989 -20.74 -19.46 4.21
N SER A 990 -19.65 -20.21 4.35
CA SER A 990 -18.74 -20.07 5.50
C SER A 990 -17.33 -19.70 5.05
N ILE A 991 -16.52 -19.24 5.99
CA ILE A 991 -15.18 -18.72 5.75
C ILE A 991 -14.18 -19.59 6.51
N VAL A 992 -13.15 -20.05 5.80
CA VAL A 992 -11.90 -20.53 6.37
C VAL A 992 -11.05 -19.30 6.69
N SER A 993 -10.83 -19.02 7.97
CA SER A 993 -10.03 -17.89 8.46
C SER A 993 -8.75 -18.42 9.11
N ILE A 994 -7.59 -17.92 8.69
CA ILE A 994 -6.28 -18.26 9.25
C ILE A 994 -5.53 -16.99 9.62
N ASP A 995 -5.22 -16.85 10.91
CA ASP A 995 -4.34 -15.79 11.42
C ASP A 995 -2.88 -16.23 11.35
N ALA A 996 -2.03 -15.37 10.83
CA ALA A 996 -0.60 -15.60 10.64
C ALA A 996 0.21 -14.30 10.77
N SER A 997 1.53 -14.42 10.62
CA SER A 997 2.41 -13.28 10.37
C SER A 997 3.35 -13.60 9.22
N ILE A 998 3.66 -12.61 8.39
CA ILE A 998 4.49 -12.76 7.21
C ILE A 998 5.69 -11.80 7.27
N PRO A 999 6.93 -12.32 7.34
CA PRO A 999 8.14 -11.48 7.25
C PRO A 999 8.26 -10.78 5.89
N SER A 1000 8.93 -9.64 5.84
CA SER A 1000 9.30 -9.02 4.55
C SER A 1000 10.23 -9.95 3.75
N PHE A 1001 10.12 -9.93 2.43
CA PHE A 1001 10.89 -10.79 1.51
C PHE A 1001 10.78 -12.27 1.85
N SER A 1002 9.56 -12.73 2.12
CA SER A 1002 9.26 -14.12 2.45
C SER A 1002 8.14 -14.70 1.57
N VAL A 1003 8.07 -16.03 1.59
CA VAL A 1003 7.01 -16.84 1.00
C VAL A 1003 6.51 -17.80 2.08
N GLN A 1004 5.19 -17.94 2.21
CA GLN A 1004 4.58 -18.93 3.09
C GLN A 1004 3.57 -19.75 2.29
N THR A 1005 3.59 -21.07 2.45
CA THR A 1005 2.59 -21.95 1.86
C THR A 1005 1.73 -22.58 2.94
N TYR A 1006 0.42 -22.59 2.71
CA TYR A 1006 -0.59 -23.14 3.60
C TYR A 1006 -1.31 -24.28 2.92
N GLN A 1007 -1.51 -25.36 3.66
CA GLN A 1007 -2.39 -26.46 3.25
C GLN A 1007 -3.55 -26.53 4.22
N VAL A 1008 -4.77 -26.46 3.72
CA VAL A 1008 -6.01 -26.64 4.46
C VAL A 1008 -6.68 -27.91 3.98
N ARG A 1009 -7.05 -28.79 4.91
CA ARG A 1009 -7.73 -30.05 4.62
C ARG A 1009 -8.92 -30.22 5.54
N TRP A 1010 -10.04 -30.68 4.98
CA TRP A 1010 -11.25 -30.98 5.74
C TRP A 1010 -11.02 -32.16 6.67
N VAL A 1011 -11.54 -32.07 7.90
CA VAL A 1011 -11.54 -33.19 8.85
C VAL A 1011 -12.77 -34.02 8.54
N LYS A 1012 -12.58 -35.30 8.17
CA LYS A 1012 -13.70 -36.22 7.99
C LYS A 1012 -14.42 -36.40 9.33
N GLU A 1013 -15.74 -36.20 9.32
CA GLU A 1013 -16.61 -36.48 10.46
C GLU A 1013 -16.65 -37.98 10.80
#